data_AF-A0A3E2TBN3-F1
#
_entry.id   AF-A0A3E2TBN3-F1
#
_cell.length_a   1.000
_cell.length_b   1.000
_cell.length_c   1.000
_cell.angle_alpha   90.00
_cell.angle_beta   90.00
_cell.angle_gamma   90.00
#
_symmetry.space_group_name_H-M   'P 1'
#
loop_
_entity.id
_entity.type
_entity.pdbx_description
1 polymer ?
#
loop_
_entity_poly.entity_id
_entity_poly.type
_entity_poly.pdbx_seq_one_letter_code
_entity_poly.pdbx_strand_id
1 'polypeptide(L)'
;MGCSSIDIEPRKLNIKYAINGTGKSTIAKAIQAKVTGNEDGLKQLLPFRYEGDADEHQPSISGLEDFHSVQIFNEDYVNQYVYQPDDLIKDSFTIFVKTPDYDRNMAEITQLLESISQTFQSHPELDQLIQTLNQFVVGFGKATQRGLSAASPIMKGLGRGNMIHNIPQGLESYAPYLQHTEGAKNVAWIKWQLSGNDYLEMADQCPYCSGSIEKTREKIKRVRNVYDAKSIEHLDHLIEVYTALMPYLPEDAQRQLQTILNNASNITDDQKHFLQAIKNDVDCLYQKLCDLKSIGFRNLKDVAQIESTLRNKKIDLPNYANLNSDLMRSKTNVLNTTIDGVLNRIIQLRIKISRQNALIRNIISRNQKEINDFLRYAGYHYTVSIEESEGKNYRLLLHYEDHREAINAVQAHLSYGERNALALLLFMYSIKRETPDLVILDDPISSFDGNKKFAIVNMLFKEPGYLRGKTVLLLTHEFGTVVDMVHTMKRNFGAVSTAAFLSTRNGVLQEQQIHADDIKAYPAIAEKNIAESTDPLNKLIYLRRLMEFENNKNDAWQLLSNVFHVGDGTREAPMKCIGNGIEIPMTPDEVQKGTEDIKKYILDFDYQMAYQRMEDQNLLISLYDSTEANYEKLQIYRLIFIGRPMNVVVQKFVNETYHVENDYMFQLDPRIYDTVPQYIVDVCNQAINELRTVQPA
;
A
#
# COMPACT_ATOMS: atom_id res chain seq x y z
N MET A 1 22.23 -32.97 12.10
CA MET A 1 21.14 -32.29 11.38
C MET A 1 21.27 -32.57 9.90
N GLY A 2 20.19 -32.98 9.24
CA GLY A 2 20.18 -33.03 7.77
C GLY A 2 20.11 -31.60 7.23
N CYS A 3 20.98 -31.26 6.28
CA CYS A 3 20.85 -30.05 5.49
C CYS A 3 20.02 -30.40 4.24
N SER A 4 19.07 -29.53 3.90
CA SER A 4 18.24 -29.67 2.71
C SER A 4 18.27 -28.36 1.93
N SER A 5 18.20 -28.46 0.60
CA SER A 5 18.13 -27.32 -0.30
C SER A 5 16.88 -27.41 -1.16
N ILE A 6 16.34 -26.25 -1.52
CA ILE A 6 15.28 -26.10 -2.53
C ILE A 6 15.70 -25.01 -3.52
N ASP A 7 15.41 -25.23 -4.80
CA ASP A 7 15.77 -24.31 -5.86
C ASP A 7 14.61 -23.37 -6.20
N ILE A 8 14.88 -22.07 -6.27
CA ILE A 8 13.92 -21.06 -6.71
C ILE A 8 14.53 -20.31 -7.89
N GLU A 9 14.00 -20.54 -9.09
CA GLU A 9 14.44 -19.83 -10.28
C GLU A 9 13.84 -18.42 -10.35
N PRO A 10 14.67 -17.38 -10.52
CA PRO A 10 14.20 -16.01 -10.64
C PRO A 10 13.24 -15.80 -11.82
N ARG A 11 12.25 -14.91 -11.64
CA ARG A 11 11.29 -14.49 -12.69
C ARG A 11 10.43 -15.63 -13.27
N LYS A 12 10.32 -16.74 -12.54
CA LYS A 12 9.46 -17.88 -12.90
C LYS A 12 8.47 -18.23 -11.80
N LEU A 13 7.45 -18.97 -12.19
CA LEU A 13 6.56 -19.71 -11.30
C LEU A 13 7.22 -21.04 -10.91
N ASN A 14 7.73 -21.11 -9.69
CA ASN A 14 8.36 -22.29 -9.09
C ASN A 14 7.32 -23.10 -8.34
N ILE A 15 6.85 -24.20 -8.93
CA ILE A 15 5.82 -25.07 -8.36
C ILE A 15 6.50 -26.15 -7.53
N LYS A 16 6.19 -26.24 -6.24
CA LYS A 16 6.65 -27.32 -5.37
C LYS A 16 5.45 -28.16 -4.95
N TYR A 17 5.35 -29.33 -5.57
CA TYR A 17 4.32 -30.31 -5.31
C TYR A 17 4.78 -31.22 -4.16
N ALA A 18 4.00 -31.31 -3.10
CA ALA A 18 4.34 -32.12 -1.95
C ALA A 18 3.08 -32.63 -1.24
N ILE A 19 3.13 -33.88 -0.76
CA ILE A 19 2.09 -34.42 0.11
C ILE A 19 1.93 -33.59 1.41
N ASN A 20 0.82 -33.78 2.10
CA ASN A 20 0.59 -33.09 3.38
C ASN A 20 1.54 -33.65 4.44
N GLY A 21 2.08 -32.75 5.28
CA GLY A 21 3.09 -33.08 6.28
C GLY A 21 4.55 -32.87 5.86
N THR A 22 4.85 -32.60 4.57
CA THR A 22 6.24 -32.36 4.08
C THR A 22 6.84 -31.02 4.55
N GLY A 23 6.06 -30.14 5.21
CA GLY A 23 6.57 -28.87 5.75
C GLY A 23 6.46 -27.66 4.81
N LYS A 24 5.56 -27.67 3.81
CA LYS A 24 5.28 -26.56 2.88
C LYS A 24 5.13 -25.20 3.61
N SER A 25 4.18 -25.09 4.54
CA SER A 25 3.97 -23.86 5.31
C SER A 25 5.18 -23.47 6.17
N THR A 26 5.95 -24.46 6.66
CA THR A 26 7.20 -24.21 7.39
C THR A 26 8.25 -23.59 6.49
N ILE A 27 8.39 -24.04 5.25
CA ILE A 27 9.28 -23.44 4.24
C ILE A 27 8.88 -21.98 4.01
N ALA A 28 7.59 -21.71 3.78
CA ALA A 28 7.08 -20.35 3.56
C ALA A 28 7.41 -19.42 4.74
N LYS A 29 7.16 -19.87 5.98
CA LYS A 29 7.46 -19.12 7.21
C LYS A 29 8.96 -18.91 7.42
N ALA A 30 9.80 -19.91 7.14
CA ALA A 30 11.25 -19.79 7.26
C ALA A 30 11.82 -18.76 6.29
N ILE A 31 11.35 -18.76 5.03
CA ILE A 31 11.72 -17.76 4.04
C ILE A 31 11.28 -16.37 4.50
N GLN A 32 10.04 -16.22 4.98
CA GLN A 32 9.54 -14.95 5.50
C GLN A 32 10.41 -14.40 6.62
N ALA A 33 10.68 -15.22 7.64
CA ALA A 33 11.45 -14.85 8.80
C ALA A 33 12.87 -14.40 8.41
N LYS A 34 13.52 -15.11 7.48
CA LYS A 34 14.85 -14.74 7.00
C LYS A 34 14.87 -13.43 6.22
N VAL A 35 13.99 -13.27 5.24
CA VAL A 35 13.95 -12.09 4.36
C VAL A 35 13.58 -10.82 5.14
N THR A 36 12.70 -10.95 6.14
CA THR A 36 12.28 -9.83 7.00
C THR A 36 13.20 -9.57 8.20
N GLY A 37 14.23 -10.39 8.41
CA GLY A 37 15.13 -10.28 9.56
C GLY A 37 14.47 -10.64 10.91
N ASN A 38 13.36 -11.38 10.90
CA ASN A 38 12.64 -11.81 12.10
C ASN A 38 13.26 -13.08 12.70
N GLU A 39 14.34 -12.92 13.46
CA GLU A 39 15.04 -14.04 14.10
C GLU A 39 14.13 -14.84 15.06
N ASP A 40 13.26 -14.17 15.81
CA ASP A 40 12.34 -14.86 16.74
C ASP A 40 11.30 -15.70 16.00
N GLY A 41 10.81 -15.20 14.86
CA GLY A 41 9.95 -15.97 13.96
C GLY A 41 10.63 -17.22 13.41
N LEU A 42 11.95 -17.17 13.17
CA LEU A 42 12.72 -18.35 12.76
C LEU A 42 12.88 -19.34 13.92
N LYS A 43 13.21 -18.87 15.13
CA LYS A 43 13.33 -19.71 16.34
C LYS A 43 12.03 -20.45 16.68
N GLN A 44 10.87 -19.84 16.42
CA GLN A 44 9.56 -20.47 16.59
C GLN A 44 9.32 -21.69 15.68
N LEU A 45 10.13 -21.87 14.63
CA LEU A 45 10.07 -23.04 13.76
C LEU A 45 10.87 -24.23 14.28
N LEU A 46 11.45 -24.14 15.50
CA LEU A 46 12.10 -25.26 16.17
C LEU A 46 11.11 -26.44 16.28
N PRO A 47 11.45 -27.62 15.74
CA PRO A 47 10.59 -28.79 15.89
C PRO A 47 10.39 -29.15 17.36
N PHE A 48 9.14 -29.42 17.76
CA PHE A 48 8.77 -29.69 19.16
C PHE A 48 9.63 -30.78 19.84
N ARG A 49 10.07 -31.80 19.10
CA ARG A 49 10.98 -32.85 19.61
C ARG A 49 12.31 -32.33 20.17
N TYR A 50 12.70 -31.11 19.86
CA TYR A 50 13.94 -30.48 20.30
C TYR A 50 13.71 -29.33 21.29
N GLU A 51 12.50 -29.16 21.83
CA GLU A 51 12.20 -28.10 22.81
C GLU A 51 13.11 -28.16 24.04
N GLY A 52 13.49 -29.37 24.47
CA GLY A 52 14.43 -29.60 25.57
C GLY A 52 15.92 -29.39 25.24
N ASP A 53 16.28 -29.37 23.96
CA ASP A 53 17.66 -29.25 23.45
C ASP A 53 17.76 -28.11 22.41
N ALA A 54 17.06 -27.00 22.68
CA ALA A 54 16.85 -25.91 21.73
C ALA A 54 18.16 -25.24 21.29
N ASP A 55 19.15 -25.14 22.18
CA ASP A 55 20.43 -24.48 21.91
C ASP A 55 21.25 -25.21 20.84
N GLU A 56 21.15 -26.54 20.79
CA GLU A 56 21.86 -27.36 19.82
C GLU A 56 21.09 -27.54 18.51
N HIS A 57 19.80 -27.15 18.44
CA HIS A 57 18.89 -27.47 17.34
C HIS A 57 18.21 -26.27 16.68
N GLN A 58 18.73 -25.06 16.89
CA GLN A 58 18.16 -23.85 16.28
C GLN A 58 18.08 -23.94 14.75
N PRO A 59 16.91 -23.61 14.15
CA PRO A 59 16.76 -23.59 12.70
C PRO A 59 17.62 -22.51 12.07
N SER A 60 18.21 -22.82 10.91
CA SER A 60 19.02 -21.88 10.14
C SER A 60 18.69 -21.99 8.65
N ILE A 61 18.83 -20.88 7.93
CA ILE A 61 18.55 -20.77 6.50
C ILE A 61 19.53 -19.77 5.86
N SER A 62 19.97 -20.11 4.65
CA SER A 62 20.94 -19.38 3.82
C SER A 62 20.51 -19.42 2.33
N GLY A 63 21.11 -18.60 1.46
CA GLY A 63 20.79 -18.61 0.02
C GLY A 63 19.62 -17.71 -0.38
N LEU A 64 19.27 -16.75 0.49
CA LEU A 64 18.19 -15.77 0.27
C LEU A 64 18.71 -14.32 0.25
N GLU A 65 20.01 -14.13 0.05
CA GLU A 65 20.69 -12.83 0.14
C GLU A 65 20.18 -11.83 -0.92
N ASP A 66 19.72 -12.34 -2.07
CA ASP A 66 19.18 -11.55 -3.18
C ASP A 66 17.71 -11.13 -2.99
N PHE A 67 17.02 -11.61 -1.94
CA PHE A 67 15.64 -11.26 -1.65
C PHE A 67 15.57 -10.27 -0.48
N HIS A 68 15.00 -9.09 -0.72
CA HIS A 68 14.83 -8.05 0.30
C HIS A 68 13.37 -7.85 0.72
N SER A 69 12.44 -8.38 -0.07
CA SER A 69 11.01 -8.28 0.18
C SER A 69 10.27 -9.56 -0.22
N VAL A 70 9.37 -10.00 0.63
CA VAL A 70 8.54 -11.19 0.39
C VAL A 70 7.10 -10.94 0.80
N GLN A 71 6.16 -11.38 -0.03
CA GLN A 71 4.75 -11.44 0.32
C GLN A 71 4.23 -12.86 0.24
N ILE A 72 3.37 -13.23 1.17
CA ILE A 72 2.85 -14.59 1.32
C ILE A 72 1.32 -14.54 1.27
N PHE A 73 0.75 -15.35 0.40
CA PHE A 73 -0.66 -15.72 0.48
C PHE A 73 -0.80 -17.01 1.27
N ASN A 74 -1.44 -16.92 2.43
CA ASN A 74 -1.76 -18.02 3.33
C ASN A 74 -3.07 -17.72 4.09
N GLU A 75 -3.45 -18.59 5.02
CA GLU A 75 -4.67 -18.41 5.83
C GLU A 75 -4.62 -17.11 6.68
N ASP A 76 -3.46 -16.73 7.20
CA ASP A 76 -3.29 -15.49 7.95
C ASP A 76 -3.61 -14.26 7.09
N TYR A 77 -3.18 -14.24 5.82
CA TYR A 77 -3.50 -13.17 4.89
C TYR A 77 -5.01 -13.01 4.69
N VAL A 78 -5.72 -14.13 4.47
CA VAL A 78 -7.18 -14.14 4.26
C VAL A 78 -7.90 -13.59 5.49
N ASN A 79 -7.47 -13.97 6.69
CA ASN A 79 -8.13 -13.59 7.93
C ASN A 79 -7.82 -12.16 8.40
N GLN A 80 -6.61 -11.65 8.15
CA GLN A 80 -6.16 -10.37 8.71
C GLN A 80 -6.31 -9.19 7.74
N TYR A 81 -6.15 -9.43 6.43
CA TYR A 81 -6.06 -8.36 5.44
C TYR A 81 -7.33 -8.22 4.59
N VAL A 82 -8.15 -9.27 4.51
CA VAL A 82 -9.37 -9.33 3.69
C VAL A 82 -10.60 -9.40 4.59
N TYR A 83 -11.74 -8.87 4.12
CA TYR A 83 -13.04 -8.82 4.78
C TYR A 83 -13.11 -7.92 6.03
N GLN A 84 -12.70 -6.67 5.87
CA GLN A 84 -12.94 -5.66 6.91
C GLN A 84 -14.44 -5.36 7.00
N PRO A 85 -14.95 -4.90 8.16
CA PRO A 85 -16.38 -4.64 8.35
C PRO A 85 -16.98 -3.68 7.33
N ASP A 86 -16.20 -2.66 6.94
CA ASP A 86 -16.62 -1.56 6.06
C ASP A 86 -15.88 -1.55 4.71
N ASP A 87 -14.99 -2.51 4.43
CA ASP A 87 -14.15 -2.56 3.23
C ASP A 87 -13.70 -4.01 2.94
N LEU A 88 -13.63 -4.42 1.67
CA LEU A 88 -13.21 -5.79 1.33
C LEU A 88 -11.73 -6.06 1.65
N ILE A 89 -10.87 -5.05 1.59
CA ILE A 89 -9.44 -5.18 1.88
C ILE A 89 -8.94 -3.95 2.62
N LYS A 90 -7.97 -4.15 3.50
CA LYS A 90 -7.28 -3.03 4.17
C LYS A 90 -6.58 -2.16 3.12
N ASP A 91 -6.77 -0.85 3.19
CA ASP A 91 -6.11 0.14 2.32
C ASP A 91 -6.50 0.05 0.82
N SER A 92 -7.78 -0.28 0.54
CA SER A 92 -8.36 -0.36 -0.81
C SER A 92 -8.02 0.82 -1.71
N PHE A 93 -8.10 2.05 -1.18
CA PHE A 93 -7.74 3.24 -1.94
C PHE A 93 -6.34 3.16 -2.54
N THR A 94 -5.40 2.74 -1.71
CA THR A 94 -4.00 2.75 -2.07
C THR A 94 -3.67 1.59 -3.00
N ILE A 95 -4.37 0.46 -2.87
CA ILE A 95 -4.24 -0.70 -3.77
C ILE A 95 -4.87 -0.43 -5.15
N PHE A 96 -6.08 0.15 -5.19
CA PHE A 96 -6.86 0.23 -6.42
C PHE A 96 -6.84 1.60 -7.09
N VAL A 97 -6.41 2.68 -6.43
CA VAL A 97 -6.50 4.04 -6.99
C VAL A 97 -5.13 4.73 -7.06
N LYS A 98 -4.27 4.56 -6.05
CA LYS A 98 -2.93 5.18 -6.05
C LYS A 98 -1.97 4.51 -7.03
N THR A 99 -1.79 5.14 -8.18
CA THR A 99 -0.77 4.81 -9.17
C THR A 99 0.37 5.83 -9.15
N PRO A 100 1.53 5.55 -9.76
CA PRO A 100 2.60 6.55 -9.90
C PRO A 100 2.14 7.85 -10.58
N ASP A 101 1.22 7.74 -11.54
CA ASP A 101 0.60 8.89 -12.20
C ASP A 101 -0.31 9.69 -11.25
N TYR A 102 -1.04 9.01 -10.37
CA TYR A 102 -1.84 9.64 -9.32
C TYR A 102 -0.93 10.49 -8.41
N ASP A 103 0.16 9.91 -7.91
CA ASP A 103 1.05 10.57 -6.95
C ASP A 103 1.76 11.77 -7.59
N ARG A 104 2.26 11.61 -8.82
CA ARG A 104 2.88 12.70 -9.60
C ARG A 104 1.92 13.88 -9.79
N ASN A 105 0.70 13.62 -10.27
CA ASN A 105 -0.29 14.67 -10.49
C ASN A 105 -0.71 15.36 -9.18
N MET A 106 -0.84 14.60 -8.09
CA MET A 106 -1.13 15.16 -6.77
C MET A 106 0.01 16.05 -6.26
N ALA A 107 1.27 15.66 -6.46
CA ALA A 107 2.41 16.50 -6.11
C ALA A 107 2.41 17.83 -6.88
N GLU A 108 2.12 17.80 -8.19
CA GLU A 108 2.00 19.01 -9.00
C GLU A 108 0.85 19.93 -8.54
N ILE A 109 -0.28 19.34 -8.13
CA ILE A 109 -1.42 20.07 -7.58
C ILE A 109 -1.02 20.75 -6.26
N THR A 110 -0.37 20.03 -5.35
CA THR A 110 0.10 20.55 -4.06
C THR A 110 1.11 21.68 -4.26
N GLN A 111 2.09 21.50 -5.14
CA GLN A 111 3.09 22.53 -5.44
C GLN A 111 2.45 23.81 -6.01
N LEU A 112 1.44 23.67 -6.88
CA LEU A 112 0.73 24.82 -7.44
C LEU A 112 -0.12 25.53 -6.38
N LEU A 113 -0.75 24.79 -5.46
CA LEU A 113 -1.47 25.36 -4.32
C LEU A 113 -0.54 26.16 -3.40
N GLU A 114 0.60 25.58 -3.03
CA GLU A 114 1.61 26.25 -2.19
C GLU A 114 2.12 27.53 -2.85
N SER A 115 2.45 27.46 -4.15
CA SER A 115 2.90 28.62 -4.92
C SER A 115 1.87 29.75 -4.93
N ILE A 116 0.58 29.42 -5.09
CA ILE A 116 -0.47 30.45 -5.05
C ILE A 116 -0.62 31.02 -3.63
N SER A 117 -0.61 30.16 -2.60
CA SER A 117 -0.74 30.60 -1.20
C SER A 117 0.38 31.55 -0.76
N GLN A 118 1.61 31.33 -1.22
CA GLN A 118 2.76 32.17 -0.86
C GLN A 118 2.77 33.52 -1.59
N THR A 119 2.13 33.62 -2.76
CA THR A 119 2.25 34.79 -3.66
C THR A 119 1.89 36.11 -2.97
N PHE A 120 0.86 36.15 -2.13
CA PHE A 120 0.45 37.37 -1.41
C PHE A 120 1.01 37.45 0.03
N GLN A 121 1.43 36.33 0.63
CA GLN A 121 1.98 36.32 1.98
C GLN A 121 3.36 36.99 2.05
N SER A 122 4.14 36.90 0.98
CA SER A 122 5.51 37.39 0.89
C SER A 122 5.70 38.41 -0.24
N HIS A 123 4.70 39.25 -0.53
CA HIS A 123 4.76 40.21 -1.64
C HIS A 123 5.28 41.58 -1.18
N PRO A 124 6.52 42.00 -1.55
CA PRO A 124 7.15 43.20 -0.98
C PRO A 124 6.34 44.48 -1.22
N GLU A 125 5.77 44.63 -2.41
CA GLU A 125 4.96 45.81 -2.77
C GLU A 125 3.66 45.89 -1.95
N LEU A 126 3.07 44.73 -1.63
CA LEU A 126 1.85 44.65 -0.85
C LEU A 126 2.16 45.01 0.60
N ASP A 127 3.25 44.46 1.13
CA ASP A 127 3.72 44.72 2.50
C ASP A 127 4.06 46.19 2.69
N GLN A 128 4.80 46.79 1.76
CA GLN A 128 5.13 48.20 1.80
C GLN A 128 3.87 49.07 1.75
N LEU A 129 2.93 48.77 0.86
CA LEU A 129 1.70 49.56 0.73
C LEU A 129 0.81 49.41 1.97
N ILE A 130 0.66 48.20 2.51
CA ILE A 130 -0.05 47.95 3.78
C ILE A 130 0.61 48.74 4.92
N GLN A 131 1.93 48.75 5.01
CA GLN A 131 2.66 49.48 6.05
C GLN A 131 2.42 50.99 5.95
N THR A 132 2.57 51.58 4.76
CA THR A 132 2.35 53.02 4.53
C THR A 132 0.91 53.42 4.85
N LEU A 133 -0.07 52.67 4.36
CA LEU A 133 -1.48 52.97 4.64
C LEU A 133 -1.81 52.76 6.13
N ASN A 134 -1.26 51.73 6.78
CA ASN A 134 -1.48 51.50 8.21
C ASN A 134 -0.91 52.64 9.08
N GLN A 135 0.28 53.15 8.76
CA GLN A 135 0.86 54.32 9.44
C GLN A 135 -0.11 55.51 9.37
N PHE A 136 -0.75 55.71 8.22
CA PHE A 136 -1.76 56.73 8.04
C PHE A 136 -3.06 56.48 8.85
N VAL A 137 -3.59 55.26 8.80
CA VAL A 137 -4.79 54.86 9.57
C VAL A 137 -4.57 55.08 11.07
N VAL A 138 -3.40 54.69 11.59
CA VAL A 138 -3.03 54.88 12.99
C VAL A 138 -2.86 56.37 13.32
N GLY A 139 -2.19 57.15 12.46
CA GLY A 139 -1.99 58.59 12.64
C GLY A 139 -3.28 59.40 12.71
N PHE A 140 -4.32 58.99 11.96
CA PHE A 140 -5.65 59.61 12.03
C PHE A 140 -6.47 59.18 13.25
N GLY A 141 -6.19 58.02 13.84
CA GLY A 141 -6.98 57.43 14.91
C GLY A 141 -8.37 56.94 14.46
N LYS A 142 -9.15 56.35 15.36
CA LYS A 142 -10.47 55.76 15.03
C LYS A 142 -11.50 56.82 14.61
N ALA A 143 -12.30 56.53 13.59
CA ALA A 143 -13.43 57.35 13.19
C ALA A 143 -14.56 57.22 14.22
N THR A 144 -15.35 58.28 14.41
CA THR A 144 -16.57 58.25 15.22
C THR A 144 -17.78 58.50 14.33
N GLN A 145 -18.99 58.16 14.81
CA GLN A 145 -20.23 58.39 14.07
C GLN A 145 -20.48 59.87 13.69
N ARG A 146 -19.75 60.83 14.29
CA ARG A 146 -19.82 62.27 14.01
C ARG A 146 -18.59 62.81 13.25
N GLY A 147 -17.75 61.94 12.68
CA GLY A 147 -16.52 62.33 11.98
C GLY A 147 -15.24 62.15 12.81
N LEU A 148 -14.26 63.02 12.62
CA LEU A 148 -12.98 63.01 13.32
C LEU A 148 -13.16 63.31 14.82
N SER A 149 -12.72 62.40 15.68
CA SER A 149 -12.78 62.59 17.15
C SER A 149 -11.88 63.74 17.58
N ALA A 150 -12.36 64.64 18.44
CA ALA A 150 -11.53 65.68 19.07
C ALA A 150 -10.35 65.09 19.87
N ALA A 151 -10.45 63.83 20.30
CA ALA A 151 -9.39 63.12 21.02
C ALA A 151 -8.37 62.43 20.09
N SER A 152 -8.59 62.43 18.77
CA SER A 152 -7.70 61.82 17.79
C SER A 152 -6.34 62.53 17.73
N PRO A 153 -5.24 61.83 17.38
CA PRO A 153 -3.92 62.45 17.28
C PRO A 153 -3.91 63.62 16.30
N ILE A 154 -4.63 63.50 15.18
CA ILE A 154 -4.81 64.56 14.19
C ILE A 154 -5.47 65.82 14.74
N MET A 155 -6.59 65.69 15.47
CA MET A 155 -7.27 66.84 16.06
C MET A 155 -6.43 67.47 17.19
N LYS A 156 -5.60 66.70 17.88
CA LYS A 156 -4.68 67.20 18.91
C LYS A 156 -3.46 67.92 18.34
N GLY A 157 -2.99 67.50 17.17
CA GLY A 157 -1.88 68.14 16.46
C GLY A 157 -2.31 69.43 15.75
N LEU A 158 -3.43 69.40 15.01
CA LEU A 158 -3.90 70.54 14.21
C LEU A 158 -4.89 71.46 14.93
N GLY A 159 -5.34 71.10 16.14
CA GLY A 159 -6.37 71.82 16.88
C GLY A 159 -6.00 73.20 17.40
N ARG A 160 -4.75 73.65 17.22
CA ARG A 160 -4.26 75.02 17.49
C ARG A 160 -3.52 75.64 16.29
N GLY A 161 -3.64 75.04 15.10
CA GLY A 161 -2.82 75.37 13.94
C GLY A 161 -1.40 74.80 14.03
N ASN A 162 -0.66 74.87 12.92
CA ASN A 162 0.72 74.42 12.86
C ASN A 162 1.64 75.48 13.50
N MET A 163 1.89 75.34 14.80
CA MET A 163 2.75 76.24 15.57
C MET A 163 4.27 75.98 15.38
N ILE A 164 4.64 74.98 14.58
CA ILE A 164 6.03 74.73 14.16
C ILE A 164 6.39 75.69 13.03
N HIS A 165 5.55 75.78 12.00
CA HIS A 165 5.73 76.72 10.90
C HIS A 165 5.23 78.13 11.23
N ASN A 166 4.10 78.26 11.93
CA ASN A 166 3.50 79.55 12.28
C ASN A 166 3.83 79.94 13.73
N ILE A 167 5.06 80.41 13.96
CA ILE A 167 5.51 80.81 15.30
C ILE A 167 4.79 82.10 15.74
N PRO A 168 4.14 82.12 16.92
CA PRO A 168 3.42 83.30 17.38
C PRO A 168 4.31 84.52 17.59
N GLN A 169 3.76 85.70 17.30
CA GLN A 169 4.47 86.97 17.35
C GLN A 169 5.15 87.19 18.71
N GLY A 170 6.45 87.47 18.71
CA GLY A 170 7.28 87.65 19.90
C GLY A 170 8.05 86.41 20.37
N LEU A 171 7.89 85.25 19.71
CA LEU A 171 8.64 84.01 19.98
C LEU A 171 9.57 83.60 18.82
N GLU A 172 9.72 84.44 17.80
CA GLU A 172 10.43 84.14 16.54
C GLU A 172 11.90 83.76 16.76
N SER A 173 12.54 84.31 17.79
CA SER A 173 13.93 83.96 18.14
C SER A 173 14.11 82.50 18.55
N TYR A 174 13.04 81.77 18.87
CA TYR A 174 13.08 80.34 19.17
C TYR A 174 12.85 79.45 17.94
N ALA A 175 12.68 80.02 16.74
CA ALA A 175 12.46 79.26 15.50
C ALA A 175 13.46 78.12 15.27
N PRO A 176 14.79 78.30 15.48
CA PRO A 176 15.76 77.23 15.28
C PRO A 176 15.53 75.99 16.16
N TYR A 177 14.85 76.15 17.30
CA TYR A 177 14.53 75.04 18.21
C TYR A 177 13.14 74.46 17.95
N LEU A 178 12.17 75.33 17.68
CA LEU A 178 10.77 74.93 17.42
C LEU A 178 10.62 74.19 16.08
N GLN A 179 11.42 74.56 15.07
CA GLN A 179 11.39 73.97 13.72
C GLN A 179 12.35 72.78 13.56
N HIS A 180 13.14 72.44 14.58
CA HIS A 180 14.08 71.32 14.52
C HIS A 180 13.38 69.98 14.82
N THR A 181 12.57 69.52 13.87
CA THR A 181 11.75 68.32 13.98
C THR A 181 12.55 67.01 13.93
N GLU A 182 13.79 67.05 13.40
CA GLU A 182 14.66 65.88 13.32
C GLU A 182 14.90 65.25 14.70
N GLY A 183 14.59 63.95 14.83
CA GLY A 183 14.74 63.19 16.07
C GLY A 183 13.88 63.70 17.23
N ALA A 184 12.78 64.41 16.96
CA ALA A 184 11.91 65.04 17.96
C ALA A 184 12.67 66.01 18.90
N LYS A 185 13.75 66.64 18.41
CA LYS A 185 14.56 67.58 19.19
C LYS A 185 13.79 68.83 19.60
N ASN A 186 12.88 69.32 18.76
CA ASN A 186 11.91 70.35 19.10
C ASN A 186 11.03 69.96 20.31
N VAL A 187 10.47 68.75 20.34
CA VAL A 187 9.68 68.24 21.47
C VAL A 187 10.54 68.15 22.73
N ALA A 188 11.74 67.60 22.62
CA ALA A 188 12.69 67.51 23.73
C ALA A 188 13.05 68.90 24.28
N TRP A 189 13.28 69.87 23.39
CA TRP A 189 13.55 71.26 23.75
C TRP A 189 12.35 71.92 24.43
N ILE A 190 11.12 71.70 23.96
CA ILE A 190 9.91 72.22 24.62
C ILE A 190 9.75 71.60 26.01
N LYS A 191 9.90 70.28 26.16
CA LYS A 191 9.84 69.61 27.48
C LYS A 191 10.86 70.19 28.44
N TRP A 192 12.09 70.37 27.97
CA TRP A 192 13.15 71.01 28.73
C TRP A 192 12.83 72.45 29.11
N GLN A 193 12.28 73.25 28.20
CA GLN A 193 11.92 74.65 28.45
C GLN A 193 10.75 74.76 29.45
N LEU A 194 9.79 73.85 29.39
CA LEU A 194 8.68 73.75 30.33
C LEU A 194 9.18 73.41 31.74
N SER A 195 10.07 72.42 31.88
CA SER A 195 10.72 72.08 33.15
C SER A 195 11.68 73.16 33.65
N GLY A 196 12.32 73.89 32.74
CA GLY A 196 13.22 74.99 33.04
C GLY A 196 12.53 76.17 33.74
N ASN A 197 11.21 76.31 33.57
CA ASN A 197 10.43 77.41 34.14
C ASN A 197 10.46 77.42 35.68
N ASP A 198 10.50 76.25 36.31
CA ASP A 198 10.52 76.13 37.77
C ASP A 198 11.76 76.80 38.41
N TYR A 199 12.84 76.96 37.65
CA TYR A 199 14.07 77.61 38.08
C TYR A 199 14.07 79.13 37.87
N LEU A 200 13.14 79.66 37.05
CA LEU A 200 13.11 81.10 36.75
C LEU A 200 12.73 81.93 37.97
N GLU A 201 11.88 81.42 38.87
CA GLU A 201 11.48 82.13 40.09
C GLU A 201 12.57 82.14 41.18
N MET A 202 13.66 81.37 41.00
CA MET A 202 14.73 81.25 42.00
C MET A 202 15.77 82.37 41.91
N ALA A 203 15.98 82.96 40.73
CA ALA A 203 17.01 83.97 40.49
C ALA A 203 16.72 84.80 39.20
N ASP A 204 17.31 85.99 39.09
CA ASP A 204 17.26 86.85 37.89
C ASP A 204 18.39 86.53 36.87
N GLN A 205 19.10 85.42 37.07
CA GLN A 205 20.12 84.91 36.16
C GLN A 205 19.64 83.66 35.42
N CYS A 206 20.03 83.54 34.14
CA CYS A 206 19.77 82.37 33.32
C CYS A 206 20.54 81.15 33.87
N PRO A 207 19.89 80.00 34.12
CA PRO A 207 20.54 78.81 34.66
C PRO A 207 21.56 78.16 33.71
N TYR A 208 21.62 78.58 32.44
CA TYR A 208 22.55 78.05 31.44
C TYR A 208 23.78 78.93 31.20
N CYS A 209 23.59 80.25 31.14
CA CYS A 209 24.68 81.19 30.79
C CYS A 209 24.97 82.23 31.87
N SER A 210 24.28 82.20 33.01
CA SER A 210 24.38 83.17 34.11
C SER A 210 24.08 84.65 33.75
N GLY A 211 23.64 84.94 32.52
CA GLY A 211 23.23 86.28 32.09
C GLY A 211 21.88 86.71 32.68
N SER A 212 21.66 88.02 32.82
CA SER A 212 20.39 88.57 33.34
C SER A 212 19.19 88.21 32.45
N ILE A 213 18.10 87.76 33.06
CA ILE A 213 16.84 87.43 32.37
C ILE A 213 15.73 88.46 32.57
N GLU A 214 15.95 89.56 33.30
CA GLU A 214 14.89 90.54 33.64
C GLU A 214 14.06 91.00 32.43
N LYS A 215 14.72 91.30 31.30
CA LYS A 215 14.06 91.78 30.08
C LYS A 215 13.46 90.67 29.22
N THR A 216 13.83 89.41 29.47
CA THR A 216 13.42 88.24 28.66
C THR A 216 12.53 87.26 29.42
N ARG A 217 12.37 87.43 30.74
CA ARG A 217 11.61 86.57 31.66
C ARG A 217 10.20 86.30 31.15
N GLU A 218 9.47 87.35 30.78
CA GLU A 218 8.11 87.22 30.23
C GLU A 218 8.07 86.49 28.89
N LYS A 219 9.08 86.69 28.03
CA LYS A 219 9.21 85.98 26.74
C LYS A 219 9.48 84.49 26.95
N ILE A 220 10.28 84.12 27.96
CA ILE A 220 10.54 82.73 28.34
C ILE A 220 9.25 82.07 28.88
N LYS A 221 8.56 82.73 29.82
CA LYS A 221 7.28 82.25 30.38
C LYS A 221 6.20 82.07 29.30
N ARG A 222 6.17 82.95 28.30
CA ARG A 222 5.21 82.89 27.21
C ARG A 222 5.30 81.60 26.39
N VAL A 223 6.47 80.96 26.30
CA VAL A 223 6.60 79.65 25.63
C VAL A 223 5.70 78.60 26.29
N ARG A 224 5.64 78.54 27.63
CA ARG A 224 4.78 77.63 28.39
C ARG A 224 3.28 77.88 28.14
N ASN A 225 2.90 79.13 27.98
CA ASN A 225 1.49 79.49 27.81
C ASN A 225 0.98 79.13 26.41
N VAL A 226 1.88 79.07 25.43
CA VAL A 226 1.54 78.88 24.01
C VAL A 226 1.74 77.43 23.57
N TYR A 227 2.87 76.81 23.94
CA TYR A 227 3.28 75.50 23.48
C TYR A 227 2.96 74.40 24.50
N ASP A 228 2.45 73.28 24.01
CA ASP A 228 2.30 72.03 24.75
C ASP A 228 3.12 70.94 24.06
N ALA A 229 3.99 70.26 24.82
CA ALA A 229 4.92 69.28 24.26
C ALA A 229 4.21 68.11 23.57
N LYS A 230 3.05 67.70 24.08
CA LYS A 230 2.29 66.57 23.53
C LYS A 230 1.56 66.95 22.24
N SER A 231 1.04 68.17 22.15
CA SER A 231 0.49 68.71 20.90
C SER A 231 1.55 68.83 19.81
N ILE A 232 2.78 69.25 20.14
CA ILE A 232 3.88 69.33 19.15
C ILE A 232 4.36 67.92 18.75
N GLU A 233 4.45 66.99 19.69
CA GLU A 233 4.74 65.57 19.40
C GLU A 233 3.69 64.97 18.44
N HIS A 234 2.40 65.27 18.65
CA HIS A 234 1.34 64.88 17.72
C HIS A 234 1.45 65.57 16.35
N LEU A 235 1.88 66.83 16.31
CA LEU A 235 2.04 67.59 15.08
C LEU A 235 3.25 67.11 14.24
N ASP A 236 4.38 66.79 14.87
CA ASP A 236 5.55 66.18 14.22
C ASP A 236 5.20 64.85 13.58
N HIS A 237 4.57 63.96 14.35
CA HIS A 237 4.15 62.66 13.85
C HIS A 237 3.15 62.79 12.70
N LEU A 238 2.24 63.78 12.79
CA LEU A 238 1.30 64.07 11.74
C LEU A 238 1.98 64.53 10.45
N ILE A 239 2.94 65.45 10.54
CA ILE A 239 3.73 65.91 9.38
C ILE A 239 4.46 64.73 8.74
N GLU A 240 5.08 63.86 9.53
CA GLU A 240 5.76 62.65 9.06
C GLU A 240 4.80 61.74 8.28
N VAL A 241 3.66 61.38 8.89
CA VAL A 241 2.64 60.50 8.30
C VAL A 241 2.07 61.06 6.99
N TYR A 242 1.78 62.37 6.94
CA TYR A 242 1.29 62.99 5.72
C TYR A 242 2.35 63.11 4.64
N THR A 243 3.60 63.41 5.01
CA THR A 243 4.71 63.46 4.06
C THR A 243 4.92 62.08 3.41
N ALA A 244 4.75 61.00 4.18
CA ALA A 244 4.80 59.64 3.66
C ALA A 244 3.62 59.30 2.72
N LEU A 245 2.41 59.81 2.99
CA LEU A 245 1.25 59.58 2.12
C LEU A 245 1.20 60.50 0.90
N MET A 246 1.78 61.71 0.96
CA MET A 246 1.72 62.73 -0.09
C MET A 246 1.96 62.19 -1.52
N PRO A 247 3.00 61.38 -1.78
CA PRO A 247 3.26 60.83 -3.12
C PRO A 247 2.12 59.99 -3.69
N TYR A 248 1.22 59.48 -2.84
CA TYR A 248 0.08 58.64 -3.20
C TYR A 248 -1.20 59.43 -3.48
N LEU A 249 -1.22 60.75 -3.23
CA LEU A 249 -2.38 61.62 -3.45
C LEU A 249 -2.29 62.34 -4.81
N PRO A 250 -3.41 62.64 -5.48
CA PRO A 250 -3.40 63.49 -6.68
C PRO A 250 -2.97 64.93 -6.34
N GLU A 251 -2.46 65.68 -7.32
CA GLU A 251 -1.86 67.01 -7.10
C GLU A 251 -2.78 67.98 -6.34
N ASP A 252 -4.07 68.02 -6.67
CA ASP A 252 -5.01 68.92 -6.00
C ASP A 252 -5.19 68.56 -4.52
N ALA A 253 -5.24 67.26 -4.21
CA ALA A 253 -5.32 66.78 -2.84
C ALA A 253 -4.01 67.06 -2.07
N GLN A 254 -2.84 66.96 -2.73
CA GLN A 254 -1.57 67.34 -2.14
C GLN A 254 -1.54 68.84 -1.78
N ARG A 255 -1.97 69.71 -2.69
CA ARG A 255 -2.03 71.17 -2.44
C ARG A 255 -2.98 71.52 -1.30
N GLN A 256 -4.16 70.90 -1.26
CA GLN A 256 -5.13 71.11 -0.18
C GLN A 256 -4.57 70.61 1.16
N LEU A 257 -3.91 69.45 1.16
CA LEU A 257 -3.29 68.91 2.37
C LEU A 257 -2.15 69.79 2.88
N GLN A 258 -1.28 70.29 1.99
CA GLN A 258 -0.23 71.26 2.35
C GLN A 258 -0.82 72.55 2.93
N THR A 259 -1.94 73.02 2.39
CA THR A 259 -2.64 74.21 2.92
C THR A 259 -3.08 73.95 4.36
N ILE A 260 -3.67 72.78 4.63
CA ILE A 260 -4.10 72.37 5.99
C ILE A 260 -2.89 72.27 6.93
N LEU A 261 -1.80 71.66 6.48
CA LEU A 261 -0.56 71.55 7.26
C LEU A 261 0.06 72.90 7.57
N ASN A 262 -0.17 73.93 6.75
CA ASN A 262 0.36 75.28 6.97
C ASN A 262 -0.63 76.24 7.66
N ASN A 263 -1.81 75.77 8.06
CA ASN A 263 -2.79 76.61 8.75
C ASN A 263 -2.19 77.25 10.02
N ALA A 264 -2.32 78.58 10.15
CA ALA A 264 -1.91 79.32 11.35
C ALA A 264 -2.95 79.22 12.49
N SER A 265 -4.15 78.73 12.19
CA SER A 265 -5.28 78.60 13.12
C SER A 265 -5.93 77.21 13.03
N ASN A 266 -6.99 76.99 13.79
CA ASN A 266 -7.72 75.72 13.80
C ASN A 266 -8.23 75.36 12.40
N ILE A 267 -8.22 74.06 12.09
CA ILE A 267 -8.79 73.55 10.84
C ILE A 267 -10.29 73.84 10.75
N THR A 268 -10.75 74.20 9.54
CA THR A 268 -12.16 74.48 9.26
C THR A 268 -12.97 73.18 9.13
N ASP A 269 -14.30 73.27 9.17
CA ASP A 269 -15.16 72.10 8.98
C ASP A 269 -15.07 71.53 7.56
N ASP A 270 -14.86 72.37 6.54
CA ASP A 270 -14.59 71.93 5.17
C ASP A 270 -13.27 71.14 5.07
N GLN A 271 -12.22 71.61 5.76
CA GLN A 271 -10.93 70.90 5.83
C GLN A 271 -11.06 69.57 6.57
N LYS A 272 -11.87 69.50 7.64
CA LYS A 272 -12.19 68.22 8.31
C LYS A 272 -12.91 67.25 7.38
N HIS A 273 -13.87 67.74 6.59
CA HIS A 273 -14.59 66.93 5.62
C HIS A 273 -13.64 66.35 4.56
N PHE A 274 -12.73 67.17 4.02
CA PHE A 274 -11.70 66.72 3.09
C PHE A 274 -10.78 65.65 3.69
N LEU A 275 -10.24 65.90 4.89
CA LEU A 275 -9.40 64.92 5.60
C LEU A 275 -10.13 63.60 5.87
N GLN A 276 -11.42 63.66 6.19
CA GLN A 276 -12.25 62.48 6.39
C GLN A 276 -12.47 61.71 5.08
N ALA A 277 -12.59 62.39 3.94
CA ALA A 277 -12.68 61.75 2.63
C ALA A 277 -11.39 60.97 2.28
N ILE A 278 -10.20 61.59 2.47
CA ILE A 278 -8.92 60.88 2.32
C ILE A 278 -8.87 59.65 3.21
N LYS A 279 -9.25 59.81 4.48
CA LYS A 279 -9.25 58.70 5.44
C LYS A 279 -10.12 57.53 5.00
N ASN A 280 -11.35 57.80 4.54
CA ASN A 280 -12.25 56.75 4.11
C ASN A 280 -11.66 55.96 2.92
N ASP A 281 -11.04 56.65 1.95
CA ASP A 281 -10.38 55.99 0.82
C ASP A 281 -9.20 55.13 1.29
N VAL A 282 -8.38 55.63 2.22
CA VAL A 282 -7.25 54.89 2.80
C VAL A 282 -7.71 53.69 3.60
N ASP A 283 -8.71 53.84 4.49
CA ASP A 283 -9.26 52.74 5.29
C ASP A 283 -9.83 51.64 4.37
N CYS A 284 -10.59 52.03 3.34
CA CYS A 284 -11.19 51.09 2.40
C CYS A 284 -10.13 50.31 1.61
N LEU A 285 -9.11 51.01 1.09
CA LEU A 285 -8.03 50.36 0.35
C LEU A 285 -7.18 49.47 1.28
N TYR A 286 -6.83 49.97 2.46
CA TYR A 286 -6.06 49.23 3.46
C TYR A 286 -6.73 47.90 3.83
N GLN A 287 -8.03 47.92 4.16
CA GLN A 287 -8.77 46.68 4.46
C GLN A 287 -8.76 45.72 3.27
N LYS A 288 -8.94 46.24 2.05
CA LYS A 288 -8.91 45.43 0.82
C LYS A 288 -7.55 44.74 0.61
N LEU A 289 -6.44 45.41 0.94
CA LEU A 289 -5.08 44.84 0.88
C LEU A 289 -4.81 43.82 1.99
N CYS A 290 -5.27 44.09 3.21
CA CYS A 290 -5.17 43.14 4.33
C CYS A 290 -5.93 41.84 4.04
N ASP A 291 -7.13 41.95 3.47
CA ASP A 291 -7.91 40.80 3.03
C ASP A 291 -7.23 40.03 1.90
N LEU A 292 -6.54 40.71 0.98
CA LEU A 292 -5.77 40.06 -0.07
C LEU A 292 -4.60 39.25 0.52
N LYS A 293 -3.92 39.78 1.54
CA LYS A 293 -2.81 39.13 2.24
C LYS A 293 -3.25 37.91 3.05
N SER A 294 -4.50 37.87 3.52
CA SER A 294 -5.03 36.76 4.32
C SER A 294 -5.61 35.60 3.50
N ILE A 295 -5.61 35.70 2.16
CA ILE A 295 -6.06 34.61 1.29
C ILE A 295 -5.14 33.39 1.44
N GLY A 296 -5.71 32.25 1.79
CA GLY A 296 -5.01 30.96 1.89
C GLY A 296 -5.87 29.80 1.43
N PHE A 297 -5.23 28.73 0.99
CA PHE A 297 -5.91 27.49 0.58
C PHE A 297 -5.97 26.53 1.77
N ARG A 298 -7.17 26.19 2.24
CA ARG A 298 -7.33 25.16 3.28
C ARG A 298 -7.57 23.78 2.66
N ASN A 299 -8.24 23.71 1.50
CA ASN A 299 -8.44 22.46 0.78
C ASN A 299 -8.77 22.69 -0.72
N LEU A 300 -8.79 21.61 -1.50
CA LEU A 300 -9.09 21.63 -2.95
C LEU A 300 -10.53 22.05 -3.30
N LYS A 301 -11.47 22.02 -2.35
CA LYS A 301 -12.87 22.40 -2.60
C LYS A 301 -13.05 23.92 -2.62
N ASP A 302 -12.13 24.66 -2.01
CA ASP A 302 -12.16 26.12 -1.91
C ASP A 302 -11.76 26.84 -3.22
N VAL A 303 -11.24 26.11 -4.22
CA VAL A 303 -10.64 26.70 -5.44
C VAL A 303 -11.63 27.61 -6.20
N ALA A 304 -12.91 27.23 -6.29
CA ALA A 304 -13.92 28.04 -6.97
C ALA A 304 -14.31 29.31 -6.19
N GLN A 305 -14.37 29.22 -4.85
CA GLN A 305 -14.69 30.36 -3.98
C GLN A 305 -13.53 31.35 -3.91
N ILE A 306 -12.29 30.87 -4.00
CA ILE A 306 -11.09 31.71 -4.01
C ILE A 306 -10.99 32.49 -5.32
N GLU A 307 -11.36 31.89 -6.46
CA GLU A 307 -11.39 32.59 -7.75
C GLU A 307 -12.31 33.82 -7.70
N SER A 308 -13.55 33.68 -7.20
CA SER A 308 -14.47 34.80 -7.07
C SER A 308 -13.99 35.83 -6.05
N THR A 309 -13.41 35.38 -4.94
CA THR A 309 -12.83 36.26 -3.91
C THR A 309 -11.71 37.13 -4.50
N LEU A 310 -10.76 36.54 -5.24
CA LEU A 310 -9.65 37.26 -5.86
C LEU A 310 -10.11 38.27 -6.91
N ARG A 311 -11.11 37.92 -7.73
CA ARG A 311 -11.70 38.85 -8.69
C ARG A 311 -12.26 40.10 -8.00
N ASN A 312 -12.91 39.93 -6.85
CA ASN A 312 -13.46 41.05 -6.07
C ASN A 312 -12.38 41.87 -5.35
N LYS A 313 -11.16 41.34 -5.22
CA LYS A 313 -10.01 42.05 -4.66
C LYS A 313 -9.23 42.89 -5.69
N LYS A 314 -9.57 42.84 -6.99
CA LYS A 314 -9.01 43.78 -7.97
C LYS A 314 -9.26 45.22 -7.56
N ILE A 315 -8.23 46.04 -7.63
CA ILE A 315 -8.25 47.44 -7.20
C ILE A 315 -8.62 48.29 -8.40
N ASP A 316 -9.81 48.90 -8.35
CA ASP A 316 -10.26 49.88 -9.33
C ASP A 316 -10.00 51.28 -8.77
N LEU A 317 -8.79 51.80 -9.02
CA LEU A 317 -8.27 53.03 -8.41
C LEU A 317 -9.16 54.27 -8.63
N PRO A 318 -9.85 54.47 -9.77
CA PRO A 318 -10.83 55.53 -9.94
C PRO A 318 -11.90 55.64 -8.84
N ASN A 319 -12.23 54.54 -8.15
CA ASN A 319 -13.18 54.56 -7.02
C ASN A 319 -12.58 55.10 -5.71
N TYR A 320 -11.27 55.37 -5.69
CA TYR A 320 -10.52 55.94 -4.57
C TYR A 320 -9.97 57.30 -4.99
N ALA A 321 -10.87 58.26 -5.21
CA ALA A 321 -10.55 59.55 -5.84
C ALA A 321 -9.37 60.27 -5.17
N ASN A 322 -9.26 60.20 -3.83
CA ASN A 322 -8.20 60.88 -3.10
C ASN A 322 -6.84 60.13 -3.13
N LEU A 323 -6.80 58.89 -3.62
CA LEU A 323 -5.58 58.10 -3.76
C LEU A 323 -5.16 57.92 -5.23
N ASN A 324 -5.86 58.53 -6.18
CA ASN A 324 -5.67 58.31 -7.60
C ASN A 324 -4.48 59.12 -8.19
N SER A 325 -3.29 58.91 -7.64
CA SER A 325 -2.02 59.45 -8.14
C SER A 325 -1.32 58.50 -9.12
N ASP A 326 -0.31 59.00 -9.83
CA ASP A 326 0.53 58.17 -10.70
C ASP A 326 1.31 57.10 -9.92
N LEU A 327 1.85 57.45 -8.74
CA LEU A 327 2.53 56.48 -7.90
C LEU A 327 1.55 55.39 -7.43
N MET A 328 0.39 55.76 -6.88
CA MET A 328 -0.59 54.77 -6.43
C MET A 328 -1.03 53.89 -7.60
N ARG A 329 -1.27 54.47 -8.78
CA ARG A 329 -1.63 53.73 -9.99
C ARG A 329 -0.56 52.70 -10.35
N SER A 330 0.72 53.08 -10.31
CA SER A 330 1.82 52.15 -10.57
C SER A 330 1.83 50.97 -9.58
N LYS A 331 1.65 51.25 -8.27
CA LYS A 331 1.58 50.23 -7.21
C LYS A 331 0.37 49.31 -7.38
N THR A 332 -0.82 49.88 -7.61
CA THR A 332 -2.05 49.09 -7.81
C THR A 332 -2.01 48.27 -9.09
N ASN A 333 -1.34 48.75 -10.14
CA ASN A 333 -1.15 47.99 -11.38
C ASN A 333 -0.31 46.75 -11.13
N VAL A 334 0.80 46.85 -10.39
CA VAL A 334 1.62 45.68 -10.00
C VAL A 334 0.79 44.66 -9.24
N LEU A 335 -0.03 45.11 -8.29
CA LEU A 335 -0.91 44.22 -7.51
C LEU A 335 -2.00 43.58 -8.39
N ASN A 336 -2.65 44.33 -9.27
CA ASN A 336 -3.66 43.82 -10.20
C ASN A 336 -3.06 42.82 -11.19
N THR A 337 -1.87 43.08 -11.73
CA THR A 337 -1.13 42.13 -12.58
C THR A 337 -0.78 40.85 -11.81
N THR A 338 -0.43 40.97 -10.53
CA THR A 338 -0.18 39.81 -9.66
C THR A 338 -1.46 38.99 -9.44
N ILE A 339 -2.60 39.65 -9.19
CA ILE A 339 -3.92 39.01 -9.11
C ILE A 339 -4.24 38.27 -10.41
N ASP A 340 -4.00 38.89 -11.57
CA ASP A 340 -4.21 38.24 -12.87
C ASP A 340 -3.31 37.02 -13.08
N GLY A 341 -2.04 37.11 -12.68
CA GLY A 341 -1.12 35.97 -12.68
C GLY A 341 -1.61 34.82 -11.81
N VAL A 342 -2.13 35.11 -10.61
CA VAL A 342 -2.71 34.12 -9.71
C VAL A 342 -4.01 33.51 -10.29
N LEU A 343 -4.90 34.31 -10.86
CA LEU A 343 -6.13 33.81 -11.50
C LEU A 343 -5.79 32.85 -12.65
N ASN A 344 -4.76 33.13 -13.44
CA ASN A 344 -4.28 32.22 -14.47
C ASN A 344 -3.74 30.90 -13.89
N ARG A 345 -3.01 30.95 -12.76
CA ARG A 345 -2.55 29.74 -12.05
C ARG A 345 -3.73 28.92 -11.50
N ILE A 346 -4.80 29.56 -11.02
CA ILE A 346 -6.02 28.88 -10.58
C ILE A 346 -6.70 28.14 -11.73
N ILE A 347 -6.71 28.70 -12.94
CA ILE A 347 -7.22 27.99 -14.14
C ILE A 347 -6.39 26.72 -14.40
N GLN A 348 -5.05 26.82 -14.34
CA GLN A 348 -4.17 25.66 -14.49
C GLN A 348 -4.42 24.61 -13.40
N LEU A 349 -4.63 25.04 -12.15
CA LEU A 349 -4.98 24.16 -11.03
C LEU A 349 -6.28 23.41 -11.29
N ARG A 350 -7.33 24.09 -11.78
CA ARG A 350 -8.61 23.45 -12.13
C ARG A 350 -8.45 22.41 -13.23
N ILE A 351 -7.63 22.71 -14.25
CA ILE A 351 -7.33 21.75 -15.33
C ILE A 351 -6.63 20.51 -14.74
N LYS A 352 -5.62 20.68 -13.89
CA LYS A 352 -4.92 19.57 -13.24
C LYS A 352 -5.84 18.74 -12.34
N ILE A 353 -6.69 19.38 -11.53
CA ILE A 353 -7.70 18.69 -10.70
C ILE A 353 -8.69 17.89 -11.56
N SER A 354 -9.17 18.47 -12.67
CA SER A 354 -10.09 17.78 -13.59
C SER A 354 -9.44 16.55 -14.22
N ARG A 355 -8.18 16.68 -14.66
CA ARG A 355 -7.37 15.55 -15.17
C ARG A 355 -7.18 14.47 -14.10
N GLN A 356 -6.90 14.85 -12.86
CA GLN A 356 -6.76 13.93 -11.75
C GLN A 356 -8.06 13.17 -11.48
N ASN A 357 -9.20 13.86 -11.45
CA ASN A 357 -10.50 13.22 -11.26
C ASN A 357 -10.88 12.31 -12.43
N ALA A 358 -10.45 12.63 -13.66
CA ALA A 358 -10.65 11.75 -14.82
C ALA A 358 -9.76 10.51 -14.74
N LEU A 359 -8.49 10.67 -14.35
CA LEU A 359 -7.56 9.56 -14.12
C LEU A 359 -8.11 8.58 -13.07
N ILE A 360 -8.54 9.10 -11.91
CA ILE A 360 -9.13 8.29 -10.84
C ILE A 360 -10.33 7.50 -11.36
N ARG A 361 -11.28 8.14 -12.05
CA ARG A 361 -12.46 7.47 -12.62
C ARG A 361 -12.09 6.37 -13.62
N ASN A 362 -11.09 6.60 -14.46
CA ASN A 362 -10.63 5.61 -15.42
C ASN A 362 -9.98 4.39 -14.74
N ILE A 363 -9.16 4.62 -13.71
CA ILE A 363 -8.51 3.55 -12.93
C ILE A 363 -9.58 2.71 -12.22
N ILE A 364 -10.52 3.36 -11.53
CA ILE A 364 -11.65 2.74 -10.84
C ILE A 364 -12.46 1.88 -11.80
N SER A 365 -12.89 2.45 -12.93
CA SER A 365 -13.69 1.73 -13.93
C SER A 365 -12.95 0.53 -14.51
N ARG A 366 -11.66 0.67 -14.79
CA ARG A 366 -10.82 -0.43 -15.29
C ARG A 366 -10.70 -1.56 -14.26
N ASN A 367 -10.34 -1.24 -13.03
CA ASN A 367 -10.13 -2.23 -11.97
C ASN A 367 -11.45 -2.93 -11.59
N GLN A 368 -12.56 -2.18 -11.47
CA GLN A 368 -13.89 -2.77 -11.25
C GLN A 368 -14.26 -3.73 -12.38
N LYS A 369 -14.09 -3.31 -13.64
CA LYS A 369 -14.41 -4.16 -14.79
C LYS A 369 -13.59 -5.45 -14.75
N GLU A 370 -12.30 -5.34 -14.47
CA GLU A 370 -11.40 -6.47 -14.44
C GLU A 370 -11.75 -7.47 -13.33
N ILE A 371 -12.04 -7.00 -12.11
CA ILE A 371 -12.49 -7.84 -11.00
C ILE A 371 -13.84 -8.50 -11.33
N ASN A 372 -14.79 -7.74 -11.87
CA ASN A 372 -16.13 -8.25 -12.22
C ASN A 372 -16.10 -9.24 -13.39
N ASP A 373 -15.27 -9.01 -14.40
CA ASP A 373 -15.05 -9.96 -15.49
C ASP A 373 -14.48 -11.28 -14.94
N PHE A 374 -13.52 -11.21 -14.01
CA PHE A 374 -13.01 -12.40 -13.33
C PHE A 374 -14.10 -13.14 -12.56
N LEU A 375 -14.86 -12.43 -11.70
CA LEU A 375 -15.92 -13.05 -10.89
C LEU A 375 -16.94 -13.75 -11.80
N ARG A 376 -17.36 -13.09 -12.88
CA ARG A 376 -18.28 -13.66 -13.86
C ARG A 376 -17.72 -14.89 -14.57
N TYR A 377 -16.48 -14.84 -15.07
CA TYR A 377 -15.87 -15.97 -15.78
C TYR A 377 -15.53 -17.16 -14.88
N ALA A 378 -15.29 -16.92 -13.59
CA ALA A 378 -15.12 -17.97 -12.58
C ALA A 378 -16.47 -18.52 -12.05
N GLY A 379 -17.61 -17.97 -12.50
CA GLY A 379 -18.94 -18.44 -12.10
C GLY A 379 -19.35 -18.02 -10.68
N TYR A 380 -18.85 -16.89 -10.19
CA TYR A 380 -19.26 -16.30 -8.93
C TYR A 380 -20.42 -15.32 -9.13
N HIS A 381 -21.47 -15.42 -8.31
CA HIS A 381 -22.65 -14.55 -8.32
C HIS A 381 -22.45 -13.23 -7.58
N TYR A 382 -21.24 -12.68 -7.66
CA TYR A 382 -20.86 -11.45 -6.95
C TYR A 382 -20.26 -10.43 -7.90
N THR A 383 -20.42 -9.16 -7.57
CA THR A 383 -19.74 -8.04 -8.23
C THR A 383 -19.14 -7.11 -7.18
N VAL A 384 -18.16 -6.31 -7.57
CA VAL A 384 -17.55 -5.29 -6.73
C VAL A 384 -17.85 -3.89 -7.23
N SER A 385 -18.03 -2.96 -6.28
CA SER A 385 -17.99 -1.53 -6.52
C SER A 385 -16.80 -0.87 -5.81
N ILE A 386 -16.19 0.13 -6.43
CA ILE A 386 -15.20 0.99 -5.78
C ILE A 386 -15.83 2.36 -5.58
N GLU A 387 -16.14 2.70 -4.34
CA GLU A 387 -16.95 3.87 -4.00
C GLU A 387 -16.19 4.85 -3.11
N GLU A 388 -16.45 6.15 -3.28
CA GLU A 388 -15.86 7.20 -2.46
C GLU A 388 -16.59 7.25 -1.09
N SER A 389 -15.82 7.13 -0.01
CA SER A 389 -16.30 7.25 1.37
C SER A 389 -16.07 8.64 1.94
N GLU A 390 -16.73 8.94 3.06
CA GLU A 390 -16.54 10.20 3.79
C GLU A 390 -15.05 10.41 4.12
N GLY A 391 -14.46 11.46 3.54
CA GLY A 391 -13.03 11.78 3.70
C GLY A 391 -12.14 11.55 2.47
N LYS A 392 -12.70 11.22 1.29
CA LYS A 392 -11.97 10.95 0.02
C LYS A 392 -11.13 9.66 0.03
N ASN A 393 -11.50 8.68 0.83
CA ASN A 393 -10.94 7.34 0.73
C ASN A 393 -11.90 6.48 -0.10
N TYR A 394 -11.36 5.68 -1.02
CA TYR A 394 -12.16 4.75 -1.80
C TYR A 394 -12.19 3.39 -1.12
N ARG A 395 -13.39 2.80 -1.06
CA ARG A 395 -13.64 1.48 -0.46
C ARG A 395 -14.06 0.50 -1.55
N LEU A 396 -13.63 -0.75 -1.41
CA LEU A 396 -14.06 -1.84 -2.27
C LEU A 396 -15.23 -2.56 -1.59
N LEU A 397 -16.40 -2.52 -2.20
CA LEU A 397 -17.63 -3.12 -1.67
C LEU A 397 -18.03 -4.33 -2.49
N LEU A 398 -18.52 -5.38 -1.84
CA LEU A 398 -19.03 -6.58 -2.48
C LEU A 398 -20.56 -6.51 -2.59
N HIS A 399 -21.10 -6.91 -3.74
CA HIS A 399 -22.54 -7.00 -3.99
C HIS A 399 -22.87 -8.41 -4.48
N TYR A 400 -24.01 -8.94 -4.05
CA TYR A 400 -24.58 -10.14 -4.66
C TYR A 400 -25.29 -9.75 -5.97
N GLU A 401 -25.28 -10.63 -6.97
CA GLU A 401 -26.02 -10.41 -8.22
C GLU A 401 -27.47 -9.98 -7.94
N ASP A 402 -27.97 -9.00 -8.70
CA ASP A 402 -29.31 -8.41 -8.58
C ASP A 402 -29.65 -7.69 -7.26
N HIS A 403 -28.71 -7.54 -6.33
CA HIS A 403 -28.86 -6.72 -5.13
C HIS A 403 -28.08 -5.39 -5.23
N ARG A 404 -28.71 -4.30 -4.77
CA ARG A 404 -28.08 -2.96 -4.76
C ARG A 404 -27.27 -2.67 -3.50
N GLU A 405 -27.55 -3.38 -2.42
CA GLU A 405 -26.90 -3.17 -1.13
C GLU A 405 -25.60 -3.98 -1.06
N ALA A 406 -24.55 -3.33 -0.54
CA ALA A 406 -23.31 -4.01 -0.27
C ALA A 406 -23.50 -5.08 0.83
N ILE A 407 -22.81 -6.20 0.69
CA ILE A 407 -22.79 -7.27 1.68
C ILE A 407 -21.97 -6.79 2.88
N ASN A 408 -22.65 -6.59 4.00
CA ASN A 408 -21.99 -6.41 5.30
C ASN A 408 -21.52 -7.76 5.84
N ALA A 409 -20.43 -7.77 6.61
CA ALA A 409 -19.88 -9.00 7.21
C ALA A 409 -19.65 -10.14 6.19
N VAL A 410 -18.92 -9.82 5.11
CA VAL A 410 -18.63 -10.73 3.97
C VAL A 410 -18.18 -12.13 4.41
N GLN A 411 -17.43 -12.26 5.51
CA GLN A 411 -16.98 -13.55 6.04
C GLN A 411 -18.13 -14.54 6.38
N ALA A 412 -19.31 -14.02 6.76
CA ALA A 412 -20.48 -14.81 7.14
C ALA A 412 -21.31 -15.26 5.92
N HIS A 413 -21.09 -14.66 4.75
CA HIS A 413 -21.91 -14.89 3.56
C HIS A 413 -21.19 -15.68 2.46
N LEU A 414 -19.86 -15.64 2.41
CA LEU A 414 -19.08 -16.37 1.41
C LEU A 414 -18.64 -17.75 1.93
N SER A 415 -18.71 -18.75 1.07
CA SER A 415 -18.10 -20.06 1.31
C SER A 415 -16.58 -19.96 1.43
N TYR A 416 -15.95 -20.97 2.03
CA TYR A 416 -14.49 -21.02 2.18
C TYR A 416 -13.75 -20.84 0.83
N GLY A 417 -14.22 -21.50 -0.23
CA GLY A 417 -13.66 -21.35 -1.57
C GLY A 417 -13.85 -19.94 -2.15
N GLU A 418 -15.03 -19.34 -2.02
CA GLU A 418 -15.26 -17.97 -2.50
C GLU A 418 -14.38 -16.96 -1.76
N ARG A 419 -14.20 -17.15 -0.45
CA ARG A 419 -13.31 -16.31 0.35
C ARG A 419 -11.87 -16.38 -0.16
N ASN A 420 -11.33 -17.60 -0.31
CA ASN A 420 -9.96 -17.77 -0.78
C ASN A 420 -9.76 -17.23 -2.20
N ALA A 421 -10.73 -17.40 -3.11
CA ALA A 421 -10.61 -16.91 -4.48
C ALA A 421 -10.57 -15.38 -4.56
N LEU A 422 -11.48 -14.71 -3.83
CA LEU A 422 -11.52 -13.26 -3.79
C LEU A 422 -10.28 -12.71 -3.07
N ALA A 423 -9.87 -13.29 -1.95
CA ALA A 423 -8.65 -12.90 -1.24
C ALA A 423 -7.39 -13.02 -2.13
N LEU A 424 -7.28 -14.10 -2.91
CA LEU A 424 -6.17 -14.34 -3.82
C LEU A 424 -6.14 -13.33 -4.98
N LEU A 425 -7.31 -12.95 -5.49
CA LEU A 425 -7.42 -11.87 -6.47
C LEU A 425 -6.97 -10.53 -5.86
N LEU A 426 -7.43 -10.20 -4.66
CA LEU A 426 -7.07 -8.94 -3.98
C LEU A 426 -5.57 -8.90 -3.64
N PHE A 427 -4.99 -10.04 -3.24
CA PHE A 427 -3.54 -10.23 -3.06
C PHE A 427 -2.78 -9.93 -4.36
N MET A 428 -3.23 -10.44 -5.49
CA MET A 428 -2.60 -10.14 -6.78
C MET A 428 -2.53 -8.62 -7.07
N TYR A 429 -3.56 -7.85 -6.70
CA TYR A 429 -3.53 -6.39 -6.82
C TYR A 429 -2.57 -5.71 -5.84
N SER A 430 -2.40 -6.22 -4.62
CA SER A 430 -1.37 -5.69 -3.70
C SER A 430 0.04 -5.93 -4.24
N ILE A 431 0.32 -7.13 -4.80
CA ILE A 431 1.60 -7.47 -5.44
C ILE A 431 1.96 -6.54 -6.61
N LYS A 432 0.95 -6.14 -7.40
CA LYS A 432 1.14 -5.23 -8.54
C LYS A 432 1.71 -3.88 -8.12
N ARG A 433 1.39 -3.44 -6.89
CA ARG A 433 1.83 -2.16 -6.35
C ARG A 433 3.13 -2.29 -5.54
N GLU A 434 3.20 -3.23 -4.62
CA GLU A 434 4.35 -3.35 -3.71
C GLU A 434 5.59 -3.95 -4.39
N THR A 435 5.38 -4.69 -5.48
CA THR A 435 6.47 -5.27 -6.30
C THR A 435 7.52 -6.02 -5.48
N PRO A 436 7.14 -7.00 -4.64
CA PRO A 436 8.11 -7.76 -3.85
C PRO A 436 9.03 -8.61 -4.73
N ASP A 437 10.21 -8.92 -4.20
CA ASP A 437 11.24 -9.73 -4.87
C ASP A 437 10.80 -11.20 -4.98
N LEU A 438 10.08 -11.70 -3.97
CA LEU A 438 9.50 -13.04 -3.91
C LEU A 438 8.03 -13.02 -3.51
N VAL A 439 7.20 -13.79 -4.23
CA VAL A 439 5.81 -14.06 -3.86
C VAL A 439 5.68 -15.54 -3.50
N ILE A 440 5.14 -15.86 -2.33
CA ILE A 440 4.86 -17.24 -1.93
C ILE A 440 3.35 -17.44 -1.91
N LEU A 441 2.88 -18.48 -2.58
CA LEU A 441 1.50 -18.93 -2.52
C LEU A 441 1.46 -20.27 -1.80
N ASP A 442 1.04 -20.27 -0.52
CA ASP A 442 0.95 -21.46 0.30
C ASP A 442 -0.43 -22.12 0.14
N ASP A 443 -0.47 -23.16 -0.68
CA ASP A 443 -1.63 -23.95 -1.05
C ASP A 443 -2.88 -23.11 -1.46
N PRO A 444 -2.71 -22.11 -2.34
CA PRO A 444 -3.74 -21.10 -2.61
C PRO A 444 -4.97 -21.66 -3.31
N ILE A 445 -4.88 -22.85 -3.90
CA ILE A 445 -5.79 -23.35 -4.94
C ILE A 445 -6.39 -24.73 -4.67
N SER A 446 -6.00 -25.37 -3.56
CA SER A 446 -6.52 -26.69 -3.17
C SER A 446 -8.02 -26.66 -2.84
N SER A 447 -8.54 -25.49 -2.46
CA SER A 447 -9.95 -25.28 -2.11
C SER A 447 -10.89 -25.03 -3.30
N PHE A 448 -10.40 -25.02 -4.54
CA PHE A 448 -11.21 -24.67 -5.71
C PHE A 448 -11.66 -25.91 -6.51
N ASP A 449 -12.83 -25.83 -7.14
CA ASP A 449 -13.27 -26.82 -8.13
C ASP A 449 -12.48 -26.70 -9.45
N GLY A 450 -12.49 -27.75 -10.27
CA GLY A 450 -11.66 -27.84 -11.48
C GLY A 450 -11.85 -26.68 -12.46
N ASN A 451 -13.09 -26.20 -12.66
CA ASN A 451 -13.37 -25.12 -13.59
C ASN A 451 -12.90 -23.75 -13.06
N LYS A 452 -13.00 -23.51 -11.74
CA LYS A 452 -12.52 -22.28 -11.10
C LYS A 452 -11.00 -22.21 -11.02
N LYS A 453 -10.31 -23.34 -10.84
CA LYS A 453 -8.83 -23.42 -10.78
C LYS A 453 -8.20 -22.77 -12.00
N PHE A 454 -8.64 -23.15 -13.20
CA PHE A 454 -8.10 -22.57 -14.43
C PHE A 454 -8.35 -21.06 -14.52
N ALA A 455 -9.55 -20.59 -14.18
CA ALA A 455 -9.86 -19.16 -14.22
C ALA A 455 -8.92 -18.35 -13.30
N ILE A 456 -8.65 -18.87 -12.10
CA ILE A 456 -7.75 -18.26 -11.11
C ILE A 456 -6.31 -18.26 -11.60
N VAL A 457 -5.78 -19.42 -12.00
CA VAL A 457 -4.41 -19.55 -12.51
C VAL A 457 -4.20 -18.67 -13.73
N ASN A 458 -5.14 -18.70 -14.67
CA ASN A 458 -5.08 -17.86 -15.86
C ASN A 458 -5.12 -16.38 -15.50
N MET A 459 -5.93 -15.95 -14.53
CA MET A 459 -5.99 -14.55 -14.07
C MET A 459 -4.66 -14.10 -13.45
N LEU A 460 -4.13 -14.88 -12.50
CA LEU A 460 -2.89 -14.57 -11.78
C LEU A 460 -1.68 -14.41 -12.70
N PHE A 461 -1.64 -15.19 -13.79
CA PHE A 461 -0.50 -15.25 -14.70
C PHE A 461 -0.82 -14.78 -16.13
N LYS A 462 -1.93 -14.05 -16.34
CA LYS A 462 -2.41 -13.62 -17.66
C LYS A 462 -1.42 -12.71 -18.40
N GLU A 463 -1.10 -11.58 -17.77
CA GLU A 463 -0.33 -10.48 -18.38
C GLU A 463 0.95 -10.15 -17.57
N PRO A 464 2.01 -9.65 -18.23
CA PRO A 464 3.14 -9.04 -17.53
C PRO A 464 2.66 -7.89 -16.63
N GLY A 465 2.97 -7.97 -15.33
CA GLY A 465 2.53 -6.98 -14.33
C GLY A 465 1.67 -7.54 -13.19
N TYR A 466 1.10 -8.74 -13.36
CA TYR A 466 0.56 -9.55 -12.26
C TYR A 466 1.65 -10.45 -11.69
N LEU A 467 1.42 -11.76 -11.57
CA LEU A 467 2.45 -12.71 -11.13
C LEU A 467 3.38 -13.16 -12.26
N ARG A 468 2.98 -12.99 -13.53
CA ARG A 468 3.80 -13.39 -14.69
C ARG A 468 5.08 -12.55 -14.76
N GLY A 469 6.23 -13.23 -14.79
CA GLY A 469 7.56 -12.61 -14.85
C GLY A 469 8.11 -12.18 -13.49
N LYS A 470 7.36 -12.38 -12.40
CA LYS A 470 7.86 -12.28 -11.02
C LYS A 470 8.43 -13.61 -10.56
N THR A 471 9.25 -13.60 -9.52
CA THR A 471 9.69 -14.83 -8.84
C THR A 471 8.57 -15.27 -7.90
N VAL A 472 7.92 -16.38 -8.21
CA VAL A 472 6.78 -16.91 -7.45
C VAL A 472 7.09 -18.32 -7.00
N LEU A 473 6.87 -18.63 -5.72
CA LEU A 473 6.94 -19.96 -5.15
C LEU A 473 5.52 -20.44 -4.85
N LEU A 474 5.02 -21.39 -5.63
CA LEU A 474 3.73 -22.04 -5.42
C LEU A 474 3.95 -23.35 -4.69
N LEU A 475 3.54 -23.42 -3.42
CA LEU A 475 3.57 -24.65 -2.64
C LEU A 475 2.19 -25.28 -2.72
N THR A 476 2.07 -26.53 -3.19
CA THR A 476 0.76 -27.19 -3.29
C THR A 476 0.84 -28.68 -3.08
N HIS A 477 -0.28 -29.27 -2.64
CA HIS A 477 -0.47 -30.72 -2.60
C HIS A 477 -1.40 -31.23 -3.70
N GLU A 478 -1.78 -30.38 -4.65
CA GLU A 478 -2.75 -30.70 -5.69
C GLU A 478 -2.01 -31.00 -7.00
N PHE A 479 -2.05 -32.27 -7.43
CA PHE A 479 -1.29 -32.71 -8.60
C PHE A 479 -1.88 -32.21 -9.92
N GLY A 480 -3.20 -32.01 -10.00
CA GLY A 480 -3.88 -31.50 -11.19
C GLY A 480 -3.30 -30.17 -11.68
N THR A 481 -2.91 -29.28 -10.77
CA THR A 481 -2.26 -28.00 -11.04
C THR A 481 -0.92 -28.20 -11.71
N VAL A 482 -0.15 -29.19 -11.26
CA VAL A 482 1.15 -29.54 -11.86
C VAL A 482 0.93 -30.05 -13.28
N VAL A 483 -0.06 -30.95 -13.47
CA VAL A 483 -0.44 -31.45 -14.80
C VAL A 483 -0.84 -30.30 -15.72
N ASP A 484 -1.68 -29.39 -15.27
CA ASP A 484 -2.14 -28.26 -16.07
C ASP A 484 -0.99 -27.33 -16.46
N MET A 485 -0.16 -26.93 -15.51
CA MET A 485 0.91 -25.95 -15.75
C MET A 485 2.12 -26.52 -16.51
N VAL A 486 2.46 -27.79 -16.29
CA VAL A 486 3.68 -28.42 -16.84
C VAL A 486 3.40 -29.21 -18.11
N HIS A 487 2.26 -29.91 -18.17
CA HIS A 487 1.94 -30.84 -19.26
C HIS A 487 0.84 -30.28 -20.20
N THR A 488 -0.37 -30.05 -19.71
CA THR A 488 -1.54 -29.71 -20.55
C THR A 488 -1.45 -28.32 -21.17
N MET A 489 -1.06 -27.31 -20.38
CA MET A 489 -0.97 -25.90 -20.78
C MET A 489 0.49 -25.46 -20.95
N LYS A 490 1.37 -26.38 -21.35
CA LYS A 490 2.80 -26.14 -21.58
C LYS A 490 3.06 -24.94 -22.51
N ARG A 491 2.17 -24.64 -23.46
CA ARG A 491 2.29 -23.46 -24.34
C ARG A 491 2.13 -22.14 -23.58
N ASN A 492 1.30 -22.11 -22.55
CA ASN A 492 1.00 -20.92 -21.76
C ASN A 492 2.05 -20.74 -20.65
N PHE A 493 2.43 -21.83 -19.99
CA PHE A 493 3.22 -21.81 -18.76
C PHE A 493 4.63 -22.39 -18.89
N GLY A 494 4.90 -23.29 -19.84
CA GLY A 494 6.14 -24.08 -19.86
C GLY A 494 7.45 -23.29 -20.02
N ALA A 495 7.42 -22.07 -20.57
CA ALA A 495 8.59 -21.20 -20.62
C ALA A 495 8.76 -20.33 -19.35
N VAL A 496 7.73 -20.26 -18.51
CA VAL A 496 7.64 -19.35 -17.36
C VAL A 496 7.39 -20.08 -16.03
N SER A 497 7.33 -21.41 -16.04
CA SER A 497 7.19 -22.24 -14.84
C SER A 497 8.27 -23.33 -14.77
N THR A 498 8.56 -23.75 -13.54
CA THR A 498 9.34 -24.94 -13.18
C THR A 498 8.52 -25.71 -12.15
N ALA A 499 8.73 -27.03 -12.08
CA ALA A 499 8.03 -27.85 -11.11
C ALA A 499 9.00 -28.84 -10.46
N ALA A 500 8.83 -29.07 -9.17
CA ALA A 500 9.57 -30.09 -8.44
C ALA A 500 8.66 -30.78 -7.43
N PHE A 501 8.95 -32.05 -7.18
CA PHE A 501 8.36 -32.85 -6.12
C PHE A 501 9.21 -32.72 -4.86
N LEU A 502 8.57 -32.42 -3.73
CA LEU A 502 9.21 -32.43 -2.43
C LEU A 502 8.77 -33.66 -1.64
N SER A 503 9.75 -34.41 -1.15
CA SER A 503 9.55 -35.56 -0.27
C SER A 503 10.42 -35.44 0.98
N THR A 504 10.09 -36.18 2.03
CA THR A 504 10.90 -36.22 3.26
C THR A 504 11.26 -37.66 3.55
N ARG A 505 12.57 -37.94 3.65
CA ARG A 505 13.09 -39.25 4.03
C ARG A 505 13.92 -39.10 5.29
N ASN A 506 13.56 -39.84 6.34
CA ASN A 506 14.24 -39.79 7.65
C ASN A 506 14.43 -38.36 8.21
N GLY A 507 13.44 -37.49 7.97
CA GLY A 507 13.48 -36.08 8.41
C GLY A 507 14.33 -35.14 7.54
N VAL A 508 14.86 -35.61 6.40
CA VAL A 508 15.58 -34.79 5.42
C VAL A 508 14.67 -34.53 4.23
N LEU A 509 14.45 -33.26 3.92
CA LEU A 509 13.70 -32.83 2.73
C LEU A 509 14.55 -33.05 1.48
N GLN A 510 13.96 -33.66 0.46
CA GLN A 510 14.56 -33.87 -0.85
C GLN A 510 13.69 -33.21 -1.91
N GLU A 511 14.35 -32.59 -2.88
CA GLU A 511 13.71 -31.97 -4.04
C GLU A 511 14.09 -32.71 -5.31
N GLN A 512 13.09 -32.99 -6.13
CA GLN A 512 13.27 -33.66 -7.41
C GLN A 512 12.49 -32.94 -8.51
N GLN A 513 13.18 -32.50 -9.56
CA GLN A 513 12.56 -31.77 -10.67
C GLN A 513 11.52 -32.64 -11.39
N ILE A 514 10.42 -32.02 -11.82
CA ILE A 514 9.36 -32.62 -12.62
C ILE A 514 9.38 -31.98 -14.00
N HIS A 515 9.62 -32.79 -15.03
CA HIS A 515 9.51 -32.40 -16.42
C HIS A 515 8.18 -32.85 -17.02
N ALA A 516 7.80 -32.24 -18.14
CA ALA A 516 6.57 -32.62 -18.85
C ALA A 516 6.56 -34.10 -19.25
N ASP A 517 7.72 -34.67 -19.58
CA ASP A 517 7.86 -36.07 -20.00
C ASP A 517 7.77 -37.05 -18.82
N ASP A 518 7.84 -36.57 -17.58
CA ASP A 518 7.64 -37.37 -16.37
C ASP A 518 6.16 -37.58 -16.05
N ILE A 519 5.28 -36.71 -16.55
CA ILE A 519 3.84 -36.78 -16.38
C ILE A 519 3.27 -37.68 -17.47
N LYS A 520 2.90 -38.91 -17.10
CA LYS A 520 2.49 -39.95 -18.05
C LYS A 520 1.13 -40.53 -17.68
N ALA A 521 0.44 -41.07 -18.69
CA ALA A 521 -0.75 -41.86 -18.44
C ALA A 521 -0.38 -43.12 -17.65
N TYR A 522 -1.26 -43.57 -16.76
CA TYR A 522 -1.00 -44.74 -15.91
C TYR A 522 -0.51 -45.98 -16.70
N PRO A 523 -1.08 -46.37 -17.86
CA PRO A 523 -0.60 -47.53 -18.61
C PRO A 523 0.88 -47.46 -18.99
N ALA A 524 1.35 -46.29 -19.43
CA ALA A 524 2.75 -46.09 -19.80
C ALA A 524 3.71 -46.19 -18.59
N ILE A 525 3.24 -45.80 -17.40
CA ILE A 525 4.00 -45.97 -16.14
C ILE A 525 4.05 -47.46 -15.77
N ALA A 526 2.92 -48.16 -15.86
CA ALA A 526 2.85 -49.58 -15.54
C ALA A 526 3.73 -50.41 -16.49
N GLU A 527 3.65 -50.19 -17.80
CA GLU A 527 4.51 -50.85 -18.80
C GLU A 527 6.01 -50.62 -18.53
N LYS A 528 6.39 -49.37 -18.27
CA LYS A 528 7.76 -49.03 -17.90
C LYS A 528 8.21 -49.77 -16.63
N ASN A 529 7.36 -49.81 -15.61
CA ASN A 529 7.70 -50.47 -14.35
C ASN A 529 7.75 -52.00 -14.49
N ILE A 530 6.91 -52.61 -15.34
CA ILE A 530 7.05 -54.03 -15.69
C ILE A 530 8.42 -54.30 -16.34
N ALA A 531 8.89 -53.41 -17.21
CA ALA A 531 10.21 -53.57 -17.84
C ALA A 531 11.37 -53.36 -16.86
N GLU A 532 11.28 -52.33 -16.00
CA GLU A 532 12.41 -51.81 -15.22
C GLU A 532 12.43 -52.21 -13.73
N SER A 533 11.35 -52.77 -13.17
CA SER A 533 11.37 -53.26 -11.78
C SER A 533 12.40 -54.37 -11.62
N THR A 534 13.12 -54.37 -10.50
CA THR A 534 14.22 -55.32 -10.28
C THR A 534 13.70 -56.73 -10.03
N ASP A 535 12.61 -56.87 -9.26
CA ASP A 535 12.07 -58.16 -8.89
C ASP A 535 10.85 -58.58 -9.74
N PRO A 536 10.78 -59.83 -10.22
CA PRO A 536 9.62 -60.35 -10.94
C PRO A 536 8.28 -60.21 -10.20
N LEU A 537 8.23 -60.28 -8.86
CA LEU A 537 6.97 -60.15 -8.13
C LEU A 537 6.39 -58.73 -8.27
N ASN A 538 7.21 -57.68 -8.19
CA ASN A 538 6.75 -56.31 -8.45
C ASN A 538 6.24 -56.16 -9.90
N LYS A 539 6.93 -56.75 -10.88
CA LYS A 539 6.47 -56.74 -12.29
C LYS A 539 5.09 -57.37 -12.45
N LEU A 540 4.84 -58.52 -11.81
CA LEU A 540 3.55 -59.19 -11.85
C LEU A 540 2.43 -58.33 -11.24
N ILE A 541 2.74 -57.55 -10.19
CA ILE A 541 1.78 -56.62 -9.57
C ILE A 541 1.43 -55.49 -10.53
N TYR A 542 2.43 -54.85 -11.16
CA TYR A 542 2.19 -53.81 -12.16
C TYR A 542 1.39 -54.34 -13.35
N LEU A 543 1.69 -55.54 -13.85
CA LEU A 543 0.94 -56.16 -14.95
C LEU A 543 -0.50 -56.46 -14.58
N ARG A 544 -0.73 -57.02 -13.39
CA ARG A 544 -2.10 -57.26 -12.88
C ARG A 544 -2.88 -55.95 -12.85
N ARG A 545 -2.27 -54.91 -12.31
CA ARG A 545 -2.89 -53.61 -12.11
C ARG A 545 -3.13 -52.87 -13.44
N LEU A 546 -2.25 -53.06 -14.44
CA LEU A 546 -2.48 -52.62 -15.83
C LEU A 546 -3.71 -53.32 -16.44
N MET A 547 -3.82 -54.64 -16.28
CA MET A 547 -4.99 -55.38 -16.76
C MET A 547 -6.28 -54.98 -16.03
N GLU A 548 -6.21 -54.62 -14.74
CA GLU A 548 -7.35 -54.05 -14.00
C GLU A 548 -7.78 -52.69 -14.57
N PHE A 549 -6.83 -51.81 -14.89
CA PHE A 549 -7.10 -50.52 -15.54
C PHE A 549 -7.81 -50.68 -16.89
N GLU A 550 -7.36 -51.64 -17.70
CA GLU A 550 -7.93 -51.95 -19.01
C GLU A 550 -9.26 -52.70 -18.93
N ASN A 551 -9.74 -53.02 -17.73
CA ASN A 551 -10.88 -53.88 -17.47
C ASN A 551 -10.77 -55.25 -18.17
N ASN A 552 -9.54 -55.75 -18.29
CA ASN A 552 -9.22 -56.99 -18.98
C ASN A 552 -9.04 -58.14 -17.97
N LYS A 553 -10.15 -58.79 -17.59
CA LYS A 553 -10.17 -59.93 -16.65
C LYS A 553 -10.02 -61.29 -17.35
N ASN A 554 -9.09 -61.38 -18.29
CA ASN A 554 -8.81 -62.59 -19.08
C ASN A 554 -8.02 -63.66 -18.28
N ASP A 555 -7.62 -64.74 -18.96
CA ASP A 555 -6.88 -65.86 -18.35
C ASP A 555 -5.56 -65.42 -17.70
N ALA A 556 -4.85 -64.46 -18.28
CA ALA A 556 -3.64 -63.88 -17.70
C ALA A 556 -3.92 -63.15 -16.38
N TRP A 557 -4.97 -62.32 -16.34
CA TRP A 557 -5.39 -61.65 -15.12
C TRP A 557 -5.76 -62.67 -14.02
N GLN A 558 -6.45 -63.76 -14.38
CA GLN A 558 -6.78 -64.82 -13.42
C GLN A 558 -5.49 -65.44 -12.87
N LEU A 559 -4.53 -65.84 -13.71
CA LEU A 559 -3.25 -66.39 -13.26
C LEU A 559 -2.51 -65.43 -12.31
N LEU A 560 -2.39 -64.16 -12.67
CA LEU A 560 -1.77 -63.14 -11.81
C LEU A 560 -2.51 -63.01 -10.48
N SER A 561 -3.84 -63.05 -10.49
CA SER A 561 -4.62 -63.03 -9.25
C SER A 561 -4.29 -64.22 -8.35
N ASN A 562 -4.23 -65.44 -8.91
CA ASN A 562 -3.92 -66.65 -8.13
C ASN A 562 -2.52 -66.61 -7.51
N VAL A 563 -1.51 -66.06 -8.20
CA VAL A 563 -0.15 -65.87 -7.64
C VAL A 563 -0.20 -65.09 -6.33
N PHE A 564 -1.11 -64.14 -6.16
CA PHE A 564 -1.19 -63.29 -4.98
C PHE A 564 -2.20 -63.78 -3.91
N HIS A 565 -2.76 -64.98 -4.06
CA HIS A 565 -3.71 -65.60 -3.13
C HIS A 565 -3.19 -66.90 -2.48
N VAL A 566 -1.86 -67.04 -2.37
CA VAL A 566 -1.20 -68.25 -1.81
C VAL A 566 -1.60 -68.56 -0.37
N GLY A 567 -1.93 -67.53 0.44
CA GLY A 567 -2.33 -67.69 1.84
C GLY A 567 -3.58 -68.55 2.08
N ASP A 568 -4.36 -68.84 1.04
CA ASP A 568 -5.55 -69.69 1.10
C ASP A 568 -5.22 -71.19 0.96
N GLY A 569 -3.97 -71.56 0.59
CA GLY A 569 -3.52 -72.94 0.42
C GLY A 569 -4.15 -73.70 -0.77
N THR A 570 -4.98 -73.04 -1.57
CA THR A 570 -5.80 -73.66 -2.64
C THR A 570 -5.35 -73.29 -4.05
N ARG A 571 -4.26 -72.53 -4.20
CA ARG A 571 -3.88 -71.88 -5.45
C ARG A 571 -2.66 -72.50 -6.16
N GLU A 572 -2.11 -73.60 -5.64
CA GLU A 572 -1.06 -74.37 -6.33
C GLU A 572 -1.54 -74.81 -7.73
N ALA A 573 -2.82 -75.19 -7.83
CA ALA A 573 -3.55 -75.26 -9.09
C ALA A 573 -4.33 -73.94 -9.32
N PRO A 574 -4.09 -73.20 -10.42
CA PRO A 574 -4.79 -71.95 -10.68
C PRO A 574 -6.32 -72.14 -10.80
N MET A 575 -7.08 -71.25 -10.18
CA MET A 575 -8.55 -71.26 -10.18
C MET A 575 -9.08 -69.98 -10.86
N LYS A 576 -10.23 -70.04 -11.50
CA LYS A 576 -10.91 -68.87 -12.07
C LYS A 576 -12.30 -68.70 -11.47
N CYS A 577 -12.74 -67.46 -11.32
CA CYS A 577 -14.09 -67.14 -10.90
C CYS A 577 -15.03 -67.06 -12.11
N ILE A 578 -16.14 -67.81 -12.07
CA ILE A 578 -17.14 -67.88 -13.17
C ILE A 578 -18.43 -67.09 -12.86
N GLY A 579 -18.41 -66.26 -11.81
CA GLY A 579 -19.57 -65.48 -11.34
C GLY A 579 -20.15 -66.00 -10.03
N ASN A 580 -20.89 -65.15 -9.30
CA ASN A 580 -21.47 -65.44 -7.97
C ASN A 580 -20.46 -65.95 -6.90
N GLY A 581 -19.17 -65.64 -7.07
CA GLY A 581 -18.12 -66.10 -6.17
C GLY A 581 -17.77 -67.59 -6.30
N ILE A 582 -18.27 -68.26 -7.34
CA ILE A 582 -17.94 -69.66 -7.61
C ILE A 582 -16.60 -69.74 -8.32
N GLU A 583 -15.67 -70.48 -7.73
CA GLU A 583 -14.34 -70.73 -8.27
C GLU A 583 -14.22 -72.16 -8.80
N ILE A 584 -13.63 -72.30 -9.98
CA ILE A 584 -13.33 -73.60 -10.60
C ILE A 584 -11.86 -73.64 -11.05
N PRO A 585 -11.23 -74.82 -11.13
CA PRO A 585 -9.88 -74.94 -11.68
C PRO A 585 -9.83 -74.41 -13.12
N MET A 586 -8.76 -73.70 -13.45
CA MET A 586 -8.46 -73.32 -14.84
C MET A 586 -8.09 -74.56 -15.64
N THR A 587 -8.50 -74.62 -16.91
CA THR A 587 -8.09 -75.71 -17.80
C THR A 587 -6.62 -75.55 -18.22
N PRO A 588 -5.94 -76.62 -18.68
CA PRO A 588 -4.57 -76.50 -19.19
C PRO A 588 -4.42 -75.48 -20.32
N ASP A 589 -5.40 -75.39 -21.22
CA ASP A 589 -5.40 -74.41 -22.32
C ASP A 589 -5.51 -72.95 -21.80
N GLU A 590 -6.33 -72.74 -20.76
CA GLU A 590 -6.48 -71.42 -20.11
C GLU A 590 -5.19 -71.00 -19.39
N VAL A 591 -4.55 -71.95 -18.69
CA VAL A 591 -3.25 -71.72 -18.04
C VAL A 591 -2.17 -71.43 -19.10
N GLN A 592 -2.12 -72.19 -20.19
CA GLN A 592 -1.16 -71.95 -21.28
C GLN A 592 -1.37 -70.56 -21.90
N LYS A 593 -2.60 -70.24 -22.28
CA LYS A 593 -2.93 -68.95 -22.89
C LYS A 593 -2.62 -67.78 -21.97
N GLY A 594 -3.00 -67.87 -20.69
CA GLY A 594 -2.66 -66.85 -19.70
C GLY A 594 -1.15 -66.69 -19.52
N THR A 595 -0.40 -67.79 -19.52
CA THR A 595 1.07 -67.78 -19.44
C THR A 595 1.69 -67.12 -20.66
N GLU A 596 1.23 -67.44 -21.87
CA GLU A 596 1.70 -66.80 -23.11
C GLU A 596 1.41 -65.30 -23.14
N ASP A 597 0.24 -64.88 -22.64
CA ASP A 597 -0.13 -63.47 -22.52
C ASP A 597 0.75 -62.72 -21.51
N ILE A 598 1.08 -63.31 -20.36
CA ILE A 598 2.02 -62.72 -19.39
C ILE A 598 3.42 -62.63 -19.97
N LYS A 599 3.86 -63.65 -20.72
CA LYS A 599 5.19 -63.71 -21.35
C LYS A 599 5.43 -62.63 -22.41
N LYS A 600 4.38 -61.99 -22.92
CA LYS A 600 4.52 -60.79 -23.78
C LYS A 600 5.16 -59.62 -23.03
N TYR A 601 5.00 -59.58 -21.71
CA TYR A 601 5.56 -58.53 -20.84
C TYR A 601 6.74 -59.04 -20.01
N ILE A 602 6.69 -60.28 -19.53
CA ILE A 602 7.68 -60.90 -18.64
C ILE A 602 8.11 -62.25 -19.23
N LEU A 603 9.15 -62.23 -20.08
CA LEU A 603 9.55 -63.36 -20.93
C LEU A 603 9.81 -64.68 -20.17
N ASP A 604 10.35 -64.58 -18.97
CA ASP A 604 10.76 -65.69 -18.10
C ASP A 604 9.69 -66.10 -17.09
N PHE A 605 8.44 -65.64 -17.24
CA PHE A 605 7.35 -65.98 -16.32
C PHE A 605 7.09 -67.50 -16.24
N ASP A 606 7.06 -68.01 -15.01
CA ASP A 606 6.63 -69.35 -14.67
C ASP A 606 5.72 -69.29 -13.44
N TYR A 607 4.50 -69.82 -13.56
CA TYR A 607 3.50 -69.75 -12.50
C TYR A 607 3.93 -70.50 -11.24
N GLN A 608 4.50 -71.70 -11.37
CA GLN A 608 4.89 -72.54 -10.24
C GLN A 608 6.08 -71.92 -9.49
N MET A 609 7.04 -71.36 -10.22
CA MET A 609 8.15 -70.61 -9.61
C MET A 609 7.64 -69.38 -8.88
N ALA A 610 6.72 -68.61 -9.46
CA ALA A 610 6.13 -67.44 -8.80
C ALA A 610 5.33 -67.84 -7.54
N TYR A 611 4.60 -68.94 -7.60
CA TYR A 611 3.85 -69.51 -6.46
C TYR A 611 4.78 -69.94 -5.32
N GLN A 612 5.85 -70.70 -5.61
CA GLN A 612 6.83 -71.13 -4.62
C GLN A 612 7.53 -69.93 -3.95
N ARG A 613 7.86 -68.89 -4.71
CA ARG A 613 8.43 -67.66 -4.17
C ARG A 613 7.50 -66.93 -3.21
N MET A 614 6.19 -67.03 -3.44
CA MET A 614 5.17 -66.45 -2.58
C MET A 614 4.98 -67.23 -1.25
N GLU A 615 5.33 -68.52 -1.23
CA GLU A 615 5.35 -69.33 0.00
C GLU A 615 6.59 -69.04 0.88
N ASP A 616 7.70 -68.61 0.28
CA ASP A 616 8.94 -68.32 1.00
C ASP A 616 8.90 -66.96 1.72
N GLN A 617 8.51 -67.00 2.99
CA GLN A 617 8.45 -65.81 3.85
C GLN A 617 9.83 -65.14 4.06
N ASN A 618 10.92 -65.91 4.10
CA ASN A 618 12.26 -65.36 4.30
C ASN A 618 12.71 -64.58 3.05
N LEU A 619 12.41 -65.13 1.86
CA LEU A 619 12.61 -64.43 0.60
C LEU A 619 11.82 -63.12 0.57
N LEU A 620 10.53 -63.13 0.91
CA LEU A 620 9.70 -61.93 0.89
C LEU A 620 10.21 -60.84 1.85
N ILE A 621 10.66 -61.22 3.05
CA ILE A 621 11.28 -60.28 4.01
C ILE A 621 12.59 -59.72 3.45
N SER A 622 13.45 -60.57 2.86
CA SER A 622 14.69 -60.12 2.20
C SER A 622 14.41 -59.17 1.04
N LEU A 623 13.37 -59.44 0.25
CA LEU A 623 12.96 -58.56 -0.85
C LEU A 623 12.55 -57.19 -0.30
N TYR A 624 11.70 -57.16 0.73
CA TYR A 624 11.27 -55.91 1.38
C TYR A 624 12.46 -55.04 1.84
N ASP A 625 13.48 -55.66 2.44
CA ASP A 625 14.68 -54.94 2.90
C ASP A 625 15.51 -54.39 1.75
N SER A 626 15.63 -55.16 0.66
CA SER A 626 16.46 -54.82 -0.50
C SER A 626 15.79 -53.85 -1.47
N THR A 627 14.46 -53.77 -1.49
CA THR A 627 13.73 -52.83 -2.34
C THR A 627 14.01 -51.40 -1.89
N GLU A 628 14.39 -50.49 -2.78
CA GLU A 628 14.67 -49.09 -2.40
C GLU A 628 13.43 -48.20 -2.45
N ALA A 629 12.56 -48.40 -3.44
CA ALA A 629 11.36 -47.59 -3.63
C ALA A 629 10.28 -47.95 -2.61
N ASN A 630 9.85 -46.98 -1.80
CA ASN A 630 8.83 -47.21 -0.77
C ASN A 630 7.50 -47.70 -1.35
N TYR A 631 7.15 -47.28 -2.57
CA TYR A 631 5.97 -47.78 -3.27
C TYR A 631 6.03 -49.29 -3.52
N GLU A 632 7.17 -49.78 -4.03
CA GLU A 632 7.42 -51.22 -4.24
C GLU A 632 7.61 -51.97 -2.91
N LYS A 633 8.14 -51.32 -1.87
CA LYS A 633 8.17 -51.90 -0.52
C LYS A 633 6.77 -52.19 0.00
N LEU A 634 5.83 -51.25 -0.17
CA LEU A 634 4.42 -51.46 0.21
C LEU A 634 3.80 -52.61 -0.58
N GLN A 635 4.21 -52.77 -1.85
CA GLN A 635 3.82 -53.93 -2.63
C GLN A 635 4.27 -55.24 -1.96
N ILE A 636 5.57 -55.38 -1.65
CA ILE A 636 6.10 -56.59 -1.00
C ILE A 636 5.52 -56.77 0.41
N TYR A 637 5.33 -55.69 1.17
CA TYR A 637 4.71 -55.73 2.49
C TYR A 637 3.33 -56.40 2.46
N ARG A 638 2.50 -56.10 1.45
CA ARG A 638 1.21 -56.77 1.29
C ARG A 638 1.37 -58.28 1.17
N LEU A 639 2.36 -58.74 0.40
CA LEU A 639 2.60 -60.17 0.16
C LEU A 639 2.94 -60.89 1.47
N ILE A 640 3.76 -60.28 2.33
CA ILE A 640 4.13 -60.82 3.65
C ILE A 640 2.92 -60.91 4.58
N PHE A 641 1.98 -59.96 4.49
CA PHE A 641 0.82 -59.84 5.37
C PHE A 641 -0.47 -60.43 4.80
N ILE A 642 -0.42 -61.22 3.72
CA ILE A 642 -1.59 -61.97 3.23
C ILE A 642 -2.14 -62.85 4.37
N GLY A 643 -3.44 -62.73 4.64
CA GLY A 643 -4.13 -63.49 5.69
C GLY A 643 -3.81 -63.03 7.13
N ARG A 644 -3.02 -61.97 7.31
CA ARG A 644 -2.69 -61.40 8.63
C ARG A 644 -3.50 -60.13 8.88
N PRO A 645 -3.88 -59.84 10.14
CA PRO A 645 -4.54 -58.59 10.46
C PRO A 645 -3.61 -57.40 10.20
N MET A 646 -4.13 -56.40 9.50
CA MET A 646 -3.45 -55.14 9.24
C MET A 646 -4.27 -53.98 9.80
N ASN A 647 -3.60 -52.91 10.22
CA ASN A 647 -4.30 -51.66 10.52
C ASN A 647 -5.01 -51.17 9.24
N VAL A 648 -6.30 -50.81 9.36
CA VAL A 648 -7.14 -50.41 8.22
C VAL A 648 -6.57 -49.21 7.44
N VAL A 649 -5.85 -48.30 8.11
CA VAL A 649 -5.21 -47.15 7.45
C VAL A 649 -4.02 -47.61 6.60
N VAL A 650 -3.14 -48.45 7.14
CA VAL A 650 -2.00 -49.01 6.39
C VAL A 650 -2.51 -49.88 5.23
N GLN A 651 -3.57 -50.66 5.48
CA GLN A 651 -4.20 -51.50 4.46
C GLN A 651 -4.72 -50.68 3.28
N LYS A 652 -5.26 -49.48 3.53
CA LYS A 652 -5.67 -48.57 2.45
C LYS A 652 -4.50 -48.20 1.54
N PHE A 653 -3.41 -47.69 2.10
CA PHE A 653 -2.21 -47.32 1.31
C PHE A 653 -1.63 -48.51 0.55
N VAL A 654 -1.59 -49.67 1.20
CA VAL A 654 -1.10 -50.91 0.58
C VAL A 654 -2.01 -51.34 -0.58
N ASN A 655 -3.32 -51.30 -0.42
CA ASN A 655 -4.27 -51.66 -1.47
C ASN A 655 -4.19 -50.71 -2.68
N GLU A 656 -3.97 -49.41 -2.45
CA GLU A 656 -3.76 -48.41 -3.50
C GLU A 656 -2.49 -48.70 -4.34
N THR A 657 -1.55 -49.53 -3.85
CA THR A 657 -0.40 -49.98 -4.67
C THR A 657 -0.70 -51.17 -5.59
N TYR A 658 -1.84 -51.84 -5.40
CA TYR A 658 -2.25 -53.07 -6.09
C TYR A 658 -3.48 -52.94 -6.97
N HIS A 659 -4.36 -52.00 -6.64
CA HIS A 659 -5.61 -51.78 -7.36
C HIS A 659 -5.63 -50.38 -7.97
N VAL A 660 -6.34 -50.25 -9.09
CA VAL A 660 -6.64 -48.92 -9.65
C VAL A 660 -7.94 -48.45 -9.04
N GLU A 661 -7.88 -47.39 -8.23
CA GLU A 661 -9.04 -46.85 -7.53
C GLU A 661 -9.26 -45.36 -7.88
N ASN A 662 -8.71 -44.45 -7.07
CA ASN A 662 -8.88 -42.99 -7.21
C ASN A 662 -7.71 -42.33 -7.95
N ASP A 663 -7.11 -43.07 -8.87
CA ASP A 663 -5.92 -42.69 -9.60
C ASP A 663 -6.21 -41.58 -10.62
N TYR A 664 -5.35 -40.55 -10.67
CA TYR A 664 -5.40 -39.57 -11.77
C TYR A 664 -5.05 -40.27 -13.09
N MET A 665 -5.68 -39.84 -14.19
CA MET A 665 -5.38 -40.38 -15.52
C MET A 665 -3.92 -40.16 -15.92
N PHE A 666 -3.37 -39.00 -15.57
CA PHE A 666 -1.94 -38.68 -15.65
C PHE A 666 -1.35 -38.72 -14.25
N GLN A 667 -0.14 -39.27 -14.10
CA GLN A 667 0.56 -39.41 -12.83
C GLN A 667 2.07 -39.22 -13.00
N LEU A 668 2.76 -39.10 -11.87
CA LEU A 668 4.20 -39.31 -11.78
C LEU A 668 4.48 -40.77 -11.46
N ASP A 669 5.60 -41.30 -11.94
CA ASP A 669 6.05 -42.65 -11.62
C ASP A 669 6.38 -42.77 -10.11
N PRO A 670 5.61 -43.53 -9.32
CA PRO A 670 5.76 -43.55 -7.86
C PRO A 670 7.03 -44.27 -7.38
N ARG A 671 7.75 -44.97 -8.28
CA ARG A 671 9.11 -45.48 -7.99
C ARG A 671 10.15 -44.37 -7.95
N ILE A 672 9.94 -43.36 -8.78
CA ILE A 672 10.84 -42.22 -8.98
C ILE A 672 10.45 -41.07 -8.05
N TYR A 673 9.15 -40.80 -7.91
CA TYR A 673 8.61 -39.74 -7.07
C TYR A 673 7.87 -40.36 -5.88
N ASP A 674 8.55 -40.40 -4.73
CA ASP A 674 8.06 -41.11 -3.55
C ASP A 674 6.84 -40.46 -2.90
N THR A 675 5.65 -40.92 -3.30
CA THR A 675 4.37 -40.44 -2.77
C THR A 675 3.96 -41.10 -1.45
N VAL A 676 4.69 -42.12 -0.99
CA VAL A 676 4.36 -42.85 0.22
C VAL A 676 4.81 -42.03 1.44
N PRO A 677 3.91 -41.67 2.37
CA PRO A 677 4.31 -40.96 3.58
C PRO A 677 5.28 -41.80 4.44
N GLN A 678 6.34 -41.18 4.95
CA GLN A 678 7.36 -41.85 5.77
C GLN A 678 6.76 -42.62 6.96
N TYR A 679 5.74 -42.07 7.63
CA TYR A 679 5.12 -42.74 8.78
C TYR A 679 4.47 -44.09 8.41
N ILE A 680 3.96 -44.25 7.18
CA ILE A 680 3.41 -45.53 6.71
C ILE A 680 4.54 -46.55 6.57
N VAL A 681 5.67 -46.12 6.00
CA VAL A 681 6.87 -46.96 5.86
C VAL A 681 7.39 -47.37 7.24
N ASP A 682 7.43 -46.45 8.21
CA ASP A 682 7.87 -46.74 9.58
C ASP A 682 6.99 -47.78 10.27
N VAL A 683 5.66 -47.70 10.11
CA VAL A 683 4.72 -48.71 10.63
C VAL A 683 4.95 -50.07 9.98
N CYS A 684 5.16 -50.11 8.66
CA CYS A 684 5.48 -51.35 7.95
C CYS A 684 6.82 -51.96 8.41
N ASN A 685 7.85 -51.13 8.57
CA ASN A 685 9.16 -51.53 9.08
C ASN A 685 9.05 -52.13 10.48
N GLN A 686 8.28 -51.49 11.36
CA GLN A 686 8.03 -51.99 12.72
C GLN A 686 7.34 -53.36 12.67
N ALA A 687 6.28 -53.51 11.90
CA ALA A 687 5.54 -54.76 11.81
C ALA A 687 6.40 -55.91 11.26
N ILE A 688 7.30 -55.63 10.31
CA ILE A 688 8.27 -56.63 9.82
C ILE A 688 9.31 -56.98 10.88
N ASN A 689 9.81 -56.00 11.64
CA ASN A 689 10.73 -56.26 12.74
C ASN A 689 10.09 -57.12 13.84
N GLU A 690 8.81 -56.90 14.16
CA GLU A 690 8.07 -57.73 15.12
C GLU A 690 7.97 -59.19 14.63
N LEU A 691 7.70 -59.41 13.34
CA LEU A 691 7.69 -60.76 12.75
C LEU A 691 9.03 -61.49 12.90
N ARG A 692 10.15 -60.77 12.75
CA ARG A 692 11.50 -61.33 12.97
C ARG A 692 11.73 -61.77 14.41
N THR A 693 11.16 -61.07 15.38
CA THR A 693 11.34 -61.38 16.81
C THR A 693 10.50 -62.56 17.30
N VAL A 694 9.44 -62.92 16.57
CA VAL A 694 8.50 -64.00 16.95
C VAL A 694 8.87 -65.36 16.33
N GLN A 695 9.73 -65.40 15.31
CA GLN A 695 10.28 -66.66 14.80
C GLN A 695 11.45 -67.15 15.67
N PRO A 696 11.37 -68.33 16.33
CA PRO A 696 12.53 -68.91 17.00
C PRO A 696 13.56 -69.38 15.97
N ALA A 697 14.84 -69.21 16.32
CA ALA A 697 16.02 -69.57 15.52
C ALA A 697 16.04 -71.04 15.08
#